data_AF-A0A0F9PX88-F1
#
_entry.id   AF-A0A0F9PX88-F1
#
_cell.length_a   1.000
_cell.length_b   1.000
_cell.length_c   1.000
_cell.angle_alpha   90.00
_cell.angle_beta   90.00
_cell.angle_gamma   90.00
#
_symmetry.space_group_name_H-M   'P 1'
#
loop_
_entity.id
_entity.type
_entity.pdbx_description
1 polymer ?
#
loop_
_entity_poly.entity_id
_entity_poly.type
_entity_poly.pdbx_seq_one_letter_code
_entity_poly.pdbx_strand_id
1 'polypeptide(L)'
;MFKGIFTKALNAMRHSGPASFLLGLLSRTKFDYQKEIGTGIDASVVMAPIQWVQRAFPEAELRVVVEKDGAVEGVDGHELTALIRTPNSAYSGTHLWSATLFSYLTAGNAYWLKVRSNSGKVVELWYVPHWTIRPFWPDDGGEFISGYRYTPGGGGEFKIDPDDVVHFRHGIDPRNTRLGLSPLHSVIREIFTDVEASNFVAALLRNGGVPGVVISPDGDAVVGGDDAEAVKTWFKEEFGGDRRGAPLVMGAKTKVQEYGFSPDKMDLSSVRNVAEERVCASIGIPAAVVGFGAGLQQTKVGATMTELRKLAWINGIIPLHKSFSEEIARSLLPAFGGRAGLSVEFDLTGVTALEEDMNERAERFNIGVKGGWMLVADARRGMGLDVVSADEVYLRSVALVEVPVGETIMVLPNPIDPDNPKVVPFLRLTGRKDDHTEAERRAATNPSQKPTAGEAAYVSILARQAGPLVDAFEKRLKSFFDDLGEQVADVASPILHRAFGKVASEDVLLVDAIMSKANMAASEAVFKRNYEAHYLTVAEVGGEAADALGLATDLPDVVARAVLETGGKRVGLIDLTGKVKKSLDVALTEGRAAGEGADALVRRIREGVPAGPWKNSTTRSRVIARTETAFAQNTSTIERSKAAGIEKALVFDNLLGFDDDVCTELDGVVVTLAEARELAADEHPNGTRSFSPIVEQTV
;
A
#
# COMPACT_ATOMS: atom_id res chain seq x y z
N MET A 1 -60.80 11.87 -0.41
CA MET A 1 -60.95 10.69 0.47
C MET A 1 -59.79 9.70 0.30
N PHE A 2 -59.39 9.32 -0.92
CA PHE A 2 -58.23 8.44 -1.18
C PHE A 2 -56.91 8.92 -0.55
N LYS A 3 -56.54 10.21 -0.67
CA LYS A 3 -55.30 10.74 -0.07
C LYS A 3 -55.25 10.57 1.46
N GLY A 4 -56.37 10.81 2.16
CA GLY A 4 -56.44 10.65 3.62
C GLY A 4 -56.41 9.19 4.09
N ILE A 5 -57.02 8.26 3.34
CA ILE A 5 -56.96 6.82 3.65
C ILE A 5 -55.55 6.29 3.36
N PHE A 6 -54.92 6.72 2.26
CA PHE A 6 -53.55 6.34 1.90
C PHE A 6 -52.53 6.89 2.90
N THR A 7 -52.65 8.15 3.34
CA THR A 7 -51.81 8.74 4.38
C THR A 7 -51.98 8.04 5.73
N LYS A 8 -53.20 7.65 6.12
CA LYS A 8 -53.41 6.82 7.33
C LYS A 8 -52.77 5.44 7.22
N ALA A 9 -52.83 4.80 6.06
CA ALA A 9 -52.16 3.52 5.83
C ALA A 9 -50.62 3.64 5.88
N LEU A 10 -50.08 4.69 5.26
CA LEU A 10 -48.65 5.06 5.29
C LEU A 10 -48.18 5.51 6.68
N ASN A 11 -49.08 5.96 7.55
CA ASN A 11 -48.74 6.25 8.93
C ASN A 11 -48.88 5.00 9.80
N ALA A 12 -49.86 4.13 9.57
CA ALA A 12 -50.05 2.92 10.37
C ALA A 12 -48.85 1.94 10.25
N MET A 13 -48.22 1.81 9.07
CA MET A 13 -46.98 1.04 8.79
C MET A 13 -46.93 -0.35 9.45
N ARG A 14 -48.06 -1.08 9.48
CA ARG A 14 -48.10 -2.47 9.95
C ARG A 14 -47.59 -3.40 8.84
N HIS A 15 -46.28 -3.47 8.67
CA HIS A 15 -45.64 -4.42 7.76
C HIS A 15 -45.34 -5.72 8.50
N SER A 16 -46.33 -6.59 8.66
CA SER A 16 -46.04 -7.99 9.02
C SER A 16 -45.32 -8.62 7.84
N GLY A 17 -44.00 -8.86 7.95
CA GLY A 17 -43.28 -9.68 6.98
C GLY A 17 -43.97 -11.04 6.84
N PRO A 18 -43.82 -11.73 5.68
CA PRO A 18 -44.41 -13.05 5.51
C PRO A 18 -43.92 -13.95 6.65
N ALA A 19 -44.83 -14.39 7.50
CA ALA A 19 -44.56 -15.45 8.45
C ALA A 19 -44.31 -16.71 7.62
N SER A 20 -43.04 -17.04 7.37
CA SER A 20 -42.68 -18.28 6.69
C SER A 20 -43.07 -19.46 7.57
N PHE A 21 -44.27 -19.98 7.37
CA PHE A 21 -44.82 -21.19 7.99
C PHE A 21 -43.85 -22.39 7.87
N LEU A 22 -43.03 -22.43 6.80
CA LEU A 22 -41.99 -23.46 6.60
C LEU A 22 -40.75 -23.34 7.51
N LEU A 23 -40.52 -22.20 8.18
CA LEU A 23 -39.41 -22.01 9.12
C LEU A 23 -39.71 -22.51 10.55
N GLY A 24 -40.96 -22.94 10.83
CA GLY A 24 -41.34 -23.47 12.15
C GLY A 24 -40.61 -24.77 12.54
N LEU A 25 -40.16 -25.56 11.56
CA LEU A 25 -39.33 -26.77 11.76
C LEU A 25 -37.83 -26.44 11.95
N LEU A 26 -37.40 -25.23 11.56
CA LEU A 26 -36.08 -24.67 11.85
C LEU A 26 -36.22 -23.59 12.92
N SER A 27 -36.94 -23.90 14.01
CA SER A 27 -37.07 -22.98 15.13
C SER A 27 -35.68 -22.60 15.61
N ARG A 28 -35.26 -21.38 15.31
CA ARG A 28 -34.14 -20.71 15.96
C ARG A 28 -34.25 -20.98 17.47
N THR A 29 -33.11 -21.23 18.11
CA THR A 29 -33.04 -21.56 19.53
C THR A 29 -33.93 -20.63 20.35
N LYS A 30 -34.59 -21.15 21.40
CA LYS A 30 -35.41 -20.33 22.33
C LYS A 30 -34.56 -19.39 23.20
N PHE A 31 -33.24 -19.41 23.02
CA PHE A 31 -32.29 -18.64 23.80
C PHE A 31 -32.20 -17.21 23.26
N ASP A 32 -32.41 -16.24 24.13
CA ASP A 32 -32.39 -14.82 23.79
C ASP A 32 -30.97 -14.26 23.92
N TYR A 33 -30.17 -14.44 22.88
CA TYR A 33 -28.79 -13.93 22.83
C TYR A 33 -28.71 -12.40 23.04
N GLN A 34 -29.72 -11.66 22.57
CA GLN A 34 -29.73 -10.20 22.69
C GLN A 34 -29.86 -9.79 24.16
N LYS A 35 -30.70 -10.49 24.93
CA LYS A 35 -30.85 -10.24 26.36
C LYS A 35 -29.55 -10.47 27.14
N GLU A 36 -28.83 -11.55 26.82
CA GLU A 36 -27.59 -11.90 27.52
C GLU A 36 -26.43 -10.95 27.21
N ILE A 37 -26.30 -10.48 25.96
CA ILE A 37 -25.29 -9.48 25.59
C ILE A 37 -25.65 -8.07 26.10
N GLY A 38 -26.94 -7.79 26.27
CA GLY A 38 -27.43 -6.47 26.60
C GLY A 38 -27.09 -5.46 25.50
N THR A 39 -26.41 -4.37 25.87
CA THR A 39 -26.04 -3.29 24.94
C THR A 39 -24.76 -3.57 24.16
N GLY A 40 -24.02 -4.63 24.50
CA GLY A 40 -22.70 -4.93 23.93
C GLY A 40 -21.57 -4.04 24.43
N ILE A 41 -21.81 -3.19 25.44
CA ILE A 41 -20.78 -2.27 25.97
C ILE A 41 -19.60 -3.01 26.63
N ASP A 42 -19.84 -4.17 27.21
CA ASP A 42 -18.81 -4.99 27.86
C ASP A 42 -18.10 -5.94 26.87
N ALA A 43 -18.54 -5.98 25.61
CA ALA A 43 -17.96 -6.81 24.57
C ALA A 43 -16.86 -6.04 23.83
N SER A 44 -15.60 -6.45 24.01
CA SER A 44 -14.45 -5.80 23.36
C SER A 44 -14.51 -5.89 21.83
N VAL A 45 -15.01 -7.00 21.28
CA VAL A 45 -15.23 -7.18 19.84
C VAL A 45 -16.20 -6.15 19.26
N VAL A 46 -17.13 -5.63 20.08
CA VAL A 46 -18.08 -4.57 19.70
C VAL A 46 -17.48 -3.18 19.95
N MET A 47 -16.91 -2.95 21.13
CA MET A 47 -16.46 -1.62 21.50
C MET A 47 -15.18 -1.17 20.79
N ALA A 48 -14.28 -2.08 20.42
CA ALA A 48 -13.06 -1.70 19.70
C ALA A 48 -13.34 -1.02 18.34
N PRO A 49 -14.17 -1.59 17.43
CA PRO A 49 -14.52 -0.91 16.18
C PRO A 49 -15.34 0.36 16.40
N ILE A 50 -16.27 0.37 17.37
CA ILE A 50 -17.06 1.57 17.69
C ILE A 50 -16.13 2.69 18.17
N GLN A 51 -15.19 2.41 19.08
CA GLN A 51 -14.24 3.41 19.57
C GLN A 51 -13.29 3.89 18.48
N TRP A 52 -12.95 3.05 17.51
CA TRP A 52 -12.24 3.50 16.32
C TRP A 52 -13.05 4.54 15.55
N VAL A 53 -14.34 4.25 15.28
CA VAL A 53 -15.27 5.20 14.63
C VAL A 53 -15.41 6.48 15.45
N GLN A 54 -15.53 6.39 16.78
CA GLN A 54 -15.65 7.56 17.66
C GLN A 54 -14.43 8.48 17.63
N ARG A 55 -13.23 7.94 17.34
CA ARG A 55 -12.00 8.75 17.19
C ARG A 55 -11.87 9.34 15.79
N ALA A 56 -12.25 8.59 14.75
CA ALA A 56 -12.14 9.03 13.36
C ALA A 56 -13.24 10.01 12.94
N PHE A 57 -14.48 9.80 13.39
CA PHE A 57 -15.63 10.64 13.04
C PHE A 57 -15.43 12.15 13.26
N PRO A 58 -14.85 12.63 14.38
CA PRO A 58 -14.62 14.06 14.60
C PRO A 58 -13.43 14.65 13.84
N GLU A 59 -12.64 13.87 13.10
CA GLU A 59 -11.56 14.43 12.26
C GLU A 59 -12.11 15.28 11.11
N ALA A 60 -13.33 14.97 10.63
CA ALA A 60 -14.04 15.83 9.70
C ALA A 60 -14.86 16.88 10.44
N GLU A 61 -14.76 18.13 10.02
CA GLU A 61 -15.45 19.24 10.69
C GLU A 61 -16.86 19.42 10.17
N LEU A 62 -17.85 19.49 11.06
CA LEU A 62 -19.22 19.83 10.68
C LEU A 62 -19.31 21.30 10.28
N ARG A 63 -19.84 21.58 9.08
CA ARG A 63 -20.05 22.94 8.57
C ARG A 63 -21.48 23.13 8.10
N VAL A 64 -21.93 24.37 8.21
CA VAL A 64 -23.15 24.83 7.53
C VAL A 64 -22.70 25.47 6.23
N VAL A 65 -23.33 25.09 5.13
CA VAL A 65 -22.98 25.59 3.80
C VAL A 65 -24.19 26.21 3.12
N VAL A 66 -23.91 27.09 2.17
CA VAL A 66 -24.90 27.74 1.32
C VAL A 66 -24.53 27.54 -0.14
N GLU A 67 -25.49 27.14 -0.95
CA GLU A 67 -25.31 27.07 -2.40
C GLU A 67 -25.60 28.45 -3.01
N LYS A 68 -24.59 29.06 -3.64
CA LYS A 68 -24.71 30.32 -4.38
C LYS A 68 -24.06 30.16 -5.75
N ASP A 69 -24.79 30.50 -6.81
CA ASP A 69 -24.28 30.51 -8.19
C ASP A 69 -23.60 29.19 -8.61
N GLY A 70 -24.07 28.05 -8.09
CA GLY A 70 -23.51 26.71 -8.35
C GLY A 70 -22.25 26.36 -7.56
N ALA A 71 -21.80 27.23 -6.66
CA ALA A 71 -20.71 26.99 -5.70
C ALA A 71 -21.27 26.76 -4.28
N VAL A 72 -20.68 25.79 -3.57
CA VAL A 72 -20.97 25.52 -2.16
C VAL A 72 -19.99 26.32 -1.31
N GLU A 73 -20.49 27.27 -0.54
CA GLU A 73 -19.68 28.12 0.35
C GLU A 73 -19.95 27.80 1.83
N GLY A 74 -18.89 27.71 2.63
CA GLY A 74 -18.99 27.57 4.08
C GLY A 74 -19.50 28.84 4.77
N VAL A 75 -20.39 28.67 5.74
CA VAL A 75 -20.86 29.75 6.63
C VAL A 75 -20.06 29.71 7.92
N ASP A 76 -19.05 30.58 8.01
CA ASP A 76 -18.19 30.68 9.19
C ASP A 76 -18.97 31.15 10.43
N GLY A 77 -18.67 30.52 11.57
CA GLY A 77 -19.21 30.94 12.88
C GLY A 77 -20.72 30.70 13.08
N HIS A 78 -21.34 29.81 12.31
CA HIS A 78 -22.77 29.53 12.43
C HIS A 78 -23.18 29.02 13.84
N GLU A 79 -24.29 29.54 14.40
CA GLU A 79 -24.75 29.20 15.76
C GLU A 79 -24.95 27.68 15.97
N LEU A 80 -25.44 26.96 14.95
CA LEU A 80 -25.62 25.50 14.98
C LEU A 80 -24.31 24.74 15.21
N THR A 81 -23.22 25.10 14.51
CA THR A 81 -21.94 24.40 14.65
C THR A 81 -21.29 24.74 15.98
N ALA A 82 -21.45 25.99 16.44
CA ALA A 82 -21.04 26.41 17.78
C ALA A 82 -21.77 25.62 18.88
N LEU A 83 -23.09 25.41 18.74
CA LEU A 83 -23.88 24.61 19.67
C LEU A 83 -23.42 23.16 19.69
N ILE A 84 -23.20 22.52 18.53
CA ILE A 84 -22.74 21.12 18.51
C ILE A 84 -21.35 20.97 19.12
N ARG A 85 -20.46 21.96 18.95
CA ARG A 85 -19.12 21.95 19.56
C ARG A 85 -19.17 22.08 21.08
N THR A 86 -20.11 22.85 21.61
CA THR A 86 -20.34 23.02 23.06
C THR A 86 -21.83 22.78 23.37
N PRO A 87 -22.27 21.52 23.38
CA PRO A 87 -23.69 21.16 23.40
C PRO A 87 -24.38 21.50 24.72
N ASN A 88 -23.64 21.50 25.81
CA ASN A 88 -24.11 21.88 27.14
C ASN A 88 -22.88 22.19 28.02
N SER A 89 -23.11 22.55 29.28
CA SER A 89 -22.05 22.86 30.23
C SER A 89 -21.27 21.65 30.74
N ALA A 90 -21.76 20.42 30.53
CA ALA A 90 -21.22 19.21 31.13
C ALA A 90 -20.18 18.51 30.24
N TYR A 91 -20.34 18.56 28.91
CA TYR A 91 -19.41 17.90 27.98
C TYR A 91 -19.32 18.58 26.61
N SER A 92 -18.22 18.34 25.91
CA SER A 92 -17.96 18.87 24.55
C SER A 92 -18.67 18.08 23.45
N GLY A 93 -18.67 18.63 22.23
CA GLY A 93 -19.22 17.97 21.04
C GLY A 93 -18.63 16.61 20.75
N THR A 94 -17.34 16.39 21.03
CA THR A 94 -16.70 15.07 20.87
C THR A 94 -17.36 14.00 21.74
N HIS A 95 -17.77 14.34 22.97
CA HIS A 95 -18.47 13.43 23.87
C HIS A 95 -19.89 13.16 23.39
N LEU A 96 -20.59 14.22 22.93
CA LEU A 96 -21.91 14.09 22.33
C LEU A 96 -21.86 13.12 21.14
N TRP A 97 -20.91 13.32 20.22
CA TRP A 97 -20.73 12.45 19.06
C TRP A 97 -20.42 11.02 19.44
N SER A 98 -19.48 10.83 20.37
CA SER A 98 -19.09 9.50 20.84
C SER A 98 -20.28 8.70 21.38
N ALA A 99 -21.08 9.31 22.25
CA ALA A 99 -22.28 8.68 22.81
C ALA A 99 -23.37 8.40 21.76
N THR A 100 -23.51 9.30 20.79
CA THR A 100 -24.47 9.17 19.69
C THR A 100 -24.12 8.00 18.78
N LEU A 101 -22.86 7.89 18.37
CA LEU A 101 -22.34 6.80 17.54
C LEU A 101 -22.52 5.44 18.22
N PHE A 102 -22.29 5.37 19.53
CA PHE A 102 -22.52 4.14 20.29
C PHE A 102 -23.99 3.68 20.18
N SER A 103 -24.96 4.55 20.51
CA SER A 103 -26.38 4.18 20.41
C SER A 103 -26.82 3.90 18.96
N TYR A 104 -26.30 4.66 18.01
CA TYR A 104 -26.60 4.51 16.60
C TYR A 104 -26.14 3.15 16.05
N LEU A 105 -24.91 2.73 16.37
CA LEU A 105 -24.35 1.46 15.88
C LEU A 105 -24.83 0.23 16.67
N THR A 106 -25.12 0.37 17.97
CA THR A 106 -25.58 -0.77 18.80
C THR A 106 -27.07 -1.02 18.69
N ALA A 107 -27.90 0.02 18.65
CA ALA A 107 -29.36 -0.08 18.67
C ALA A 107 -30.04 0.40 17.39
N GLY A 108 -29.28 0.95 16.43
CA GLY A 108 -29.83 1.57 15.23
C GLY A 108 -30.52 2.90 15.49
N ASN A 109 -30.51 3.40 16.73
CA ASN A 109 -31.30 4.54 17.15
C ASN A 109 -30.49 5.36 18.16
N ALA A 110 -30.31 6.66 17.89
CA ALA A 110 -29.71 7.59 18.83
C ALA A 110 -30.54 8.87 18.93
N TYR A 111 -30.51 9.52 20.09
CA TYR A 111 -31.42 10.62 20.41
C TYR A 111 -30.69 11.78 21.07
N TRP A 112 -30.98 12.99 20.60
CA TRP A 112 -30.68 14.23 21.32
C TRP A 112 -31.97 14.93 21.75
N LEU A 113 -31.99 15.43 22.98
CA LEU A 113 -33.01 16.37 23.44
C LEU A 113 -32.53 17.80 23.23
N LYS A 114 -33.40 18.63 22.66
CA LYS A 114 -33.19 20.07 22.49
C LYS A 114 -33.74 20.78 23.71
N VAL A 115 -32.92 21.58 24.37
CA VAL A 115 -33.37 22.50 25.42
C VAL A 115 -33.49 23.89 24.82
N ARG A 116 -34.64 24.52 25.02
CA ARG A 116 -34.93 25.85 24.49
C ARG A 116 -34.88 26.91 25.60
N SER A 117 -34.39 28.09 25.25
CA SER A 117 -34.50 29.27 26.11
C SER A 117 -35.94 29.77 26.18
N ASN A 118 -36.21 30.73 27.08
CA ASN A 118 -37.51 31.41 27.15
C ASN A 118 -37.90 32.13 25.84
N SER A 119 -36.94 32.42 24.95
CA SER A 119 -37.20 33.01 23.64
C SER A 119 -37.41 31.96 22.54
N GLY A 120 -37.52 30.66 22.88
CA GLY A 120 -37.75 29.55 21.95
C GLY A 120 -36.52 29.08 21.16
N LYS A 121 -35.35 29.70 21.37
CA LYS A 121 -34.09 29.31 20.71
C LYS A 121 -33.53 28.06 21.35
N VAL A 122 -33.03 27.11 20.54
CA VAL A 122 -32.32 25.94 21.07
C VAL A 122 -30.95 26.37 21.60
N VAL A 123 -30.69 26.10 22.88
CA VAL A 123 -29.49 26.53 23.59
C VAL A 123 -28.66 25.38 24.14
N GLU A 124 -29.24 24.19 24.30
CA GLU A 124 -28.49 22.99 24.68
C GLU A 124 -28.96 21.75 23.91
N LEU A 125 -28.04 20.80 23.78
CA LEU A 125 -28.26 19.45 23.27
C LEU A 125 -27.81 18.44 24.32
N TRP A 126 -28.69 17.48 24.62
CA TRP A 126 -28.41 16.40 25.56
C TRP A 126 -28.54 15.05 24.88
N TYR A 127 -27.47 14.27 24.88
CA TYR A 127 -27.54 12.85 24.53
C TYR A 127 -28.44 12.11 25.52
N VAL A 128 -29.33 11.27 24.99
CA VAL A 128 -30.16 10.37 25.77
C VAL A 128 -29.90 8.93 25.37
N PRO A 129 -29.57 8.04 26.32
CA PRO A 129 -29.38 6.63 26.03
C PRO A 129 -30.62 6.00 25.41
N HIS A 130 -30.45 5.25 24.32
CA HIS A 130 -31.54 4.70 23.52
C HIS A 130 -32.50 3.79 24.30
N TRP A 131 -32.06 3.16 25.39
CA TRP A 131 -32.92 2.33 26.26
C TRP A 131 -33.80 3.14 27.20
N THR A 132 -33.60 4.45 27.32
CA THR A 132 -34.40 5.33 28.20
C THR A 132 -35.43 6.16 27.45
N ILE A 133 -35.43 6.14 26.12
CA ILE A 133 -36.34 6.93 25.28
C ILE A 133 -36.89 6.09 24.13
N ARG A 134 -38.19 6.25 23.84
CA ARG A 134 -38.84 5.56 22.72
C ARG A 134 -39.89 6.45 22.04
N PRO A 135 -40.02 6.43 20.70
CA PRO A 135 -41.15 7.06 20.04
C PRO A 135 -42.44 6.36 20.43
N PHE A 136 -43.54 7.10 20.44
CA PHE A 136 -44.90 6.53 20.51
C PHE A 136 -45.80 7.19 19.46
N TRP A 137 -46.85 6.48 19.08
CA TRP A 137 -47.75 6.85 18.00
C TRP A 137 -49.13 6.23 18.28
N PRO A 138 -50.20 6.77 17.68
CA PRO A 138 -51.54 6.26 17.87
C PRO A 138 -51.75 5.01 16.99
N ASP A 139 -52.52 4.06 17.51
CA ASP A 139 -52.81 2.79 16.83
C ASP A 139 -53.63 2.95 15.54
N ASP A 140 -54.32 4.09 15.40
CA ASP A 140 -55.19 4.43 14.28
C ASP A 140 -54.45 4.99 13.05
N GLY A 141 -53.12 5.19 13.16
CA GLY A 141 -52.29 5.77 12.11
C GLY A 141 -52.60 7.24 11.83
N GLY A 142 -53.17 7.99 12.78
CA GLY A 142 -53.39 9.43 12.64
C GLY A 142 -52.10 10.21 12.44
N GLU A 143 -51.03 9.79 13.11
CA GLU A 143 -49.70 10.42 13.06
C GLU A 143 -48.60 9.37 12.93
N PHE A 144 -47.49 9.75 12.28
CA PHE A 144 -46.32 8.89 12.16
C PHE A 144 -45.63 8.72 13.52
N ILE A 145 -45.30 9.82 14.21
CA ILE A 145 -44.79 9.83 15.60
C ILE A 145 -45.47 11.00 16.33
N SER A 146 -46.16 10.72 17.43
CA SER A 146 -46.87 11.74 18.24
C SER A 146 -46.05 12.31 19.38
N GLY A 147 -44.86 11.74 19.62
CA GLY A 147 -43.93 12.17 20.64
C GLY A 147 -42.98 11.07 21.05
N TYR A 148 -42.14 11.38 22.03
CA TYR A 148 -41.23 10.45 22.65
C TYR A 148 -41.54 10.31 24.13
N ARG A 149 -41.43 9.09 24.65
CA ARG A 149 -41.50 8.80 26.08
C ARG A 149 -40.09 8.65 26.60
N TYR A 150 -39.69 9.53 27.51
CA TYR A 150 -38.38 9.54 28.14
C TYR A 150 -38.49 9.14 29.61
N THR A 151 -37.68 8.18 30.05
CA THR A 151 -37.65 7.67 31.43
C THR A 151 -36.22 7.78 31.98
N PRO A 152 -35.85 8.91 32.62
CA PRO A 152 -34.49 9.15 33.16
C PRO A 152 -34.08 8.22 34.32
N GLY A 153 -34.97 7.33 34.77
CA GLY A 153 -34.80 6.53 35.98
C GLY A 153 -35.32 7.26 37.22
N GLY A 154 -36.09 6.57 38.07
CA GLY A 154 -36.58 7.08 39.36
C GLY A 154 -37.68 8.16 39.33
N GLY A 155 -37.85 8.91 38.23
CA GLY A 155 -38.71 10.12 38.17
C GLY A 155 -40.00 10.03 37.35
N GLY A 156 -40.39 8.85 36.86
CA GLY A 156 -41.57 8.68 35.98
C GLY A 156 -41.27 8.83 34.49
N GLU A 157 -42.31 8.66 33.66
CA GLU A 157 -42.24 8.76 32.19
C GLU A 157 -42.64 10.19 31.74
N PHE A 158 -41.78 10.86 30.98
CA PHE A 158 -42.00 12.20 30.45
C PHE A 158 -42.36 12.13 28.96
N LYS A 159 -43.39 12.86 28.55
CA LYS A 159 -43.73 13.05 27.13
C LYS A 159 -42.93 14.23 26.58
N ILE A 160 -42.14 13.98 25.54
CA ILE A 160 -41.37 14.98 24.80
C ILE A 160 -42.00 15.17 23.42
N ASP A 161 -42.11 16.41 22.98
CA ASP A 161 -42.59 16.77 21.66
C ASP A 161 -41.61 16.30 20.56
N PRO A 162 -42.08 15.79 19.40
CA PRO A 162 -41.20 15.43 18.30
C PRO A 162 -40.22 16.54 17.87
N ASP A 163 -40.63 17.81 17.94
CA ASP A 163 -39.80 18.95 17.53
C ASP A 163 -38.63 19.23 18.48
N ASP A 164 -38.66 18.67 19.69
CA ASP A 164 -37.61 18.79 20.70
C ASP A 164 -36.68 17.57 20.73
N VAL A 165 -36.83 16.64 19.78
CA VAL A 165 -35.96 15.46 19.65
C VAL A 165 -35.24 15.50 18.30
N VAL A 166 -33.95 15.18 18.30
CA VAL A 166 -33.23 14.72 17.09
C VAL A 166 -33.13 13.21 17.18
N HIS A 167 -33.68 12.48 16.22
CA HIS A 167 -33.69 11.01 16.22
C HIS A 167 -32.91 10.49 15.02
N PHE A 168 -31.67 10.11 15.27
CA PHE A 168 -30.78 9.47 14.31
C PHE A 168 -31.17 8.00 14.16
N ARG A 169 -31.41 7.55 12.93
CA ARG A 169 -31.81 6.18 12.59
C ARG A 169 -30.81 5.56 11.63
N HIS A 170 -30.26 4.40 11.98
CA HIS A 170 -29.43 3.62 11.08
C HIS A 170 -30.31 2.93 10.04
N GLY A 171 -30.50 3.59 8.91
CA GLY A 171 -31.52 3.20 7.93
C GLY A 171 -32.91 3.18 8.54
N ILE A 172 -33.80 2.38 7.96
CA ILE A 172 -35.18 2.21 8.45
C ILE A 172 -35.42 0.72 8.71
N ASP A 173 -35.88 0.37 9.90
CA ASP A 173 -36.24 -1.02 10.22
C ASP A 173 -37.53 -1.39 9.49
N PRO A 174 -37.52 -2.38 8.58
CA PRO A 174 -38.72 -2.78 7.85
C PRO A 174 -39.82 -3.38 8.75
N ARG A 175 -39.48 -3.82 9.97
CA ARG A 175 -40.43 -4.33 10.96
C ARG A 175 -41.13 -3.22 11.72
N ASN A 176 -40.46 -2.08 11.86
CA ASN A 176 -41.02 -0.86 12.42
C ASN A 176 -40.29 0.36 11.83
N THR A 177 -40.90 0.95 10.82
CA THR A 177 -40.28 2.00 10.00
C THR A 177 -40.08 3.33 10.71
N ARG A 178 -40.48 3.43 11.98
CA ARG A 178 -40.24 4.58 12.85
C ARG A 178 -38.90 4.50 13.57
N LEU A 179 -38.26 3.33 13.53
CA LEU A 179 -36.98 3.04 14.17
C LEU A 179 -35.93 2.76 13.10
N GLY A 180 -34.67 2.97 13.45
CA GLY A 180 -33.55 2.46 12.69
C GLY A 180 -33.24 1.00 13.04
N LEU A 181 -32.49 0.35 12.15
CA LEU A 181 -32.08 -1.04 12.26
C LEU A 181 -30.62 -1.13 12.69
N SER A 182 -30.36 -1.71 13.85
CA SER A 182 -28.98 -1.93 14.34
C SER A 182 -28.18 -2.78 13.36
N PRO A 183 -26.99 -2.33 12.92
CA PRO A 183 -26.10 -3.15 12.09
C PRO A 183 -25.58 -4.38 12.86
N LEU A 184 -25.49 -4.33 14.20
CA LEU A 184 -24.95 -5.42 15.01
C LEU A 184 -25.97 -6.51 15.37
N HIS A 185 -27.27 -6.24 15.21
CA HIS A 185 -28.30 -7.19 15.59
C HIS A 185 -28.27 -8.49 14.74
N SER A 186 -27.76 -8.43 13.51
CA SER A 186 -27.60 -9.60 12.64
C SER A 186 -26.49 -10.56 13.10
N VAL A 187 -25.45 -10.03 13.77
CA VAL A 187 -24.25 -10.75 14.23
C VAL A 187 -24.22 -10.99 15.74
N ILE A 188 -25.40 -10.93 16.37
CA ILE A 188 -25.54 -11.04 17.83
C ILE A 188 -25.06 -12.40 18.37
N ARG A 189 -25.11 -13.47 17.56
CA ARG A 189 -24.65 -14.80 18.00
C ARG A 189 -23.13 -14.88 18.03
N GLU A 190 -22.47 -14.23 17.09
CA GLU A 190 -21.02 -14.18 16.99
C GLU A 190 -20.45 -13.35 18.14
N ILE A 191 -21.08 -12.21 18.45
CA ILE A 191 -20.76 -11.41 19.65
C ILE A 191 -20.92 -12.28 20.91
N PHE A 192 -22.04 -13.01 21.04
CA PHE A 192 -22.28 -13.87 22.21
C PHE A 192 -21.20 -14.93 22.33
N THR A 193 -20.84 -15.56 21.21
CA THR A 193 -19.86 -16.64 21.19
C THR A 193 -18.46 -16.14 21.55
N ASP A 194 -18.05 -14.95 21.10
CA ASP A 194 -16.77 -14.34 21.51
C ASP A 194 -16.75 -13.97 23.00
N VAL A 195 -17.85 -13.41 23.52
CA VAL A 195 -18.00 -13.10 24.95
C VAL A 195 -17.93 -14.38 25.77
N GLU A 196 -18.65 -15.44 25.39
CA GLU A 196 -18.61 -16.72 26.09
C GLU A 196 -17.27 -17.42 25.99
N ALA A 197 -16.59 -17.35 24.84
CA ALA A 197 -15.22 -17.85 24.70
C ALA A 197 -14.27 -17.11 25.65
N SER A 198 -14.41 -15.78 25.77
CA SER A 198 -13.62 -14.96 26.68
C SER A 198 -13.92 -15.31 28.15
N ASN A 199 -15.19 -15.45 28.51
CA ASN A 199 -15.64 -15.88 29.84
C ASN A 199 -15.11 -17.27 30.19
N PHE A 200 -15.17 -18.21 29.24
CA PHE A 200 -14.66 -19.56 29.42
C PHE A 200 -13.15 -19.58 29.69
N VAL A 201 -12.36 -18.88 28.86
CA VAL A 201 -10.90 -18.78 29.06
C VAL A 201 -10.57 -18.10 30.39
N ALA A 202 -11.26 -17.01 30.74
CA ALA A 202 -11.07 -16.32 32.00
C ALA A 202 -11.40 -17.21 33.21
N ALA A 203 -12.51 -17.96 33.15
CA ALA A 203 -12.89 -18.90 34.20
C ALA A 203 -11.88 -20.04 34.35
N LEU A 204 -11.39 -20.60 33.24
CA LEU A 204 -10.38 -21.64 33.23
C LEU A 204 -9.06 -21.17 33.86
N LEU A 205 -8.57 -19.98 33.50
CA LEU A 205 -7.36 -19.39 34.08
C LEU A 205 -7.54 -19.04 35.57
N ARG A 206 -8.71 -18.54 35.96
CA ARG A 206 -9.05 -18.28 37.37
C ARG A 206 -9.01 -19.56 38.20
N ASN A 207 -9.39 -20.69 37.62
CA ASN A 207 -9.38 -22.01 38.24
C ASN A 207 -8.06 -22.79 38.01
N GLY A 208 -6.94 -22.08 37.77
CA GLY A 208 -5.61 -22.69 37.71
C GLY A 208 -5.32 -23.48 36.43
N GLY A 209 -6.10 -23.30 35.37
CA GLY A 209 -5.95 -24.05 34.12
C GLY A 209 -6.37 -25.52 34.23
N VAL A 210 -6.92 -25.93 35.38
CA VAL A 210 -7.36 -27.30 35.65
C VAL A 210 -8.74 -27.47 35.01
N PRO A 211 -8.90 -28.37 34.02
CA PRO A 211 -10.22 -28.76 33.53
C PRO A 211 -11.05 -29.34 34.69
N GLY A 212 -12.37 -29.48 34.55
CA GLY A 212 -13.18 -30.13 35.59
C GLY A 212 -12.55 -31.47 36.01
N VAL A 213 -12.51 -31.79 37.31
CA VAL A 213 -11.88 -33.04 37.79
C VAL A 213 -12.94 -33.87 38.50
N VAL A 214 -12.98 -35.16 38.19
CA VAL A 214 -13.80 -36.14 38.91
C VAL A 214 -12.89 -36.93 39.84
N ILE A 215 -13.13 -36.78 41.14
CA ILE A 215 -12.45 -37.54 42.18
C ILE A 215 -13.43 -38.62 42.65
N SER A 216 -13.09 -39.89 42.42
CA SER A 216 -13.93 -41.02 42.82
C SER A 216 -13.14 -42.05 43.61
N PRO A 217 -13.75 -42.75 44.59
CA PRO A 217 -13.14 -43.92 45.20
C PRO A 217 -12.80 -44.97 44.15
N ASP A 218 -11.72 -45.72 44.36
CA ASP A 218 -11.36 -46.86 43.52
C ASP A 218 -12.14 -48.11 44.00
N GLY A 219 -13.37 -48.31 43.48
CA GLY A 219 -14.27 -49.44 43.80
C GLY A 219 -15.75 -49.04 43.96
N ASP A 220 -16.61 -49.98 44.41
CA ASP A 220 -18.07 -49.78 44.62
C ASP A 220 -18.43 -48.98 45.89
N ALA A 221 -17.49 -48.22 46.44
CA ALA A 221 -17.71 -47.45 47.66
C ALA A 221 -18.53 -46.18 47.38
N VAL A 222 -19.63 -46.01 48.11
CA VAL A 222 -20.48 -44.80 48.04
C VAL A 222 -19.92 -43.75 49.00
N VAL A 223 -19.61 -42.55 48.48
CA VAL A 223 -19.15 -41.41 49.27
C VAL A 223 -20.38 -40.70 49.88
N GLY A 224 -20.38 -40.47 51.19
CA GLY A 224 -21.40 -39.65 51.85
C GLY A 224 -21.32 -38.18 51.46
N GLY A 225 -22.44 -37.45 51.48
CA GLY A 225 -22.50 -36.04 51.04
C GLY A 225 -21.54 -35.11 51.79
N ASP A 226 -21.34 -35.33 53.08
CA ASP A 226 -20.44 -34.53 53.91
C ASP A 226 -18.96 -34.77 53.57
N ASP A 227 -18.59 -36.03 53.25
CA ASP A 227 -17.24 -36.39 52.82
C ASP A 227 -16.90 -35.80 51.44
N ALA A 228 -17.89 -35.73 50.54
CA ALA A 228 -17.70 -35.13 49.21
C ALA A 228 -17.41 -33.62 49.28
N GLU A 229 -18.14 -32.88 50.13
CA GLU A 229 -17.88 -31.44 50.31
C GLU A 229 -16.57 -31.18 51.07
N ALA A 230 -16.18 -32.05 52.01
CA ALA A 230 -14.88 -31.98 52.66
C ALA A 230 -13.72 -32.17 51.66
N VAL A 231 -13.79 -33.19 50.80
CA VAL A 231 -12.80 -33.44 49.75
C VAL A 231 -12.74 -32.28 48.74
N LYS A 232 -13.89 -31.73 48.36
CA LYS A 232 -13.98 -30.57 47.46
C LYS A 232 -13.39 -29.30 48.08
N THR A 233 -13.59 -29.08 49.37
CA THR A 233 -13.04 -27.92 50.09
C THR A 233 -11.53 -28.05 50.21
N TRP A 234 -11.04 -29.20 50.66
CA TRP A 234 -9.61 -29.49 50.74
C TRP A 234 -8.92 -29.39 49.37
N PHE A 235 -9.53 -29.90 48.30
CA PHE A 235 -8.99 -29.79 46.95
C PHE A 235 -8.88 -28.33 46.49
N LYS A 236 -9.87 -27.49 46.82
CA LYS A 236 -9.80 -26.04 46.51
C LYS A 236 -8.72 -25.30 47.31
N GLU A 237 -8.48 -25.70 48.55
CA GLU A 237 -7.45 -25.09 49.41
C GLU A 237 -6.04 -25.45 48.97
N GLU A 238 -5.80 -26.73 48.61
CA GLU A 238 -4.45 -27.18 48.22
C GLU A 238 -4.07 -26.90 46.78
N PHE A 239 -5.05 -26.70 45.88
CA PHE A 239 -4.79 -26.36 44.47
C PHE A 239 -5.16 -24.92 44.12
N GLY A 240 -5.57 -24.12 45.11
CA GLY A 240 -5.88 -22.70 44.98
C GLY A 240 -4.68 -21.77 45.16
N GLY A 241 -4.81 -20.52 44.70
CA GLY A 241 -3.81 -19.46 44.95
C GLY A 241 -2.39 -19.80 44.48
N ASP A 242 -1.41 -19.62 45.35
CA ASP A 242 0.02 -19.89 45.10
C ASP A 242 0.40 -21.38 45.19
N ARG A 243 -0.54 -22.26 45.61
CA ARG A 243 -0.31 -23.70 45.73
C ARG A 243 -0.67 -24.49 44.46
N ARG A 244 -0.94 -23.80 43.34
CA ARG A 244 -1.20 -24.43 42.04
C ARG A 244 -0.05 -25.36 41.65
N GLY A 245 -0.34 -26.64 41.46
CA GLY A 245 0.65 -27.67 41.12
C GLY A 245 1.29 -28.37 42.33
N ALA A 246 0.80 -28.15 43.55
CA ALA A 246 1.21 -28.91 44.73
C ALA A 246 0.90 -30.42 44.57
N PRO A 247 1.72 -31.33 45.11
CA PRO A 247 1.46 -32.76 45.03
C PRO A 247 0.21 -33.16 45.83
N LEU A 248 -0.74 -33.84 45.18
CA LEU A 248 -1.94 -34.41 45.81
C LEU A 248 -1.58 -35.74 46.48
N VAL A 249 -1.74 -35.85 47.81
CA VAL A 249 -1.56 -37.11 48.54
C VAL A 249 -2.90 -37.53 49.15
N MET A 250 -3.50 -38.59 48.59
CA MET A 250 -4.73 -39.18 49.12
C MET A 250 -4.41 -40.36 50.04
N GLY A 251 -5.00 -40.39 51.23
CA GLY A 251 -4.81 -41.47 52.20
C GLY A 251 -5.49 -42.80 51.83
N ALA A 252 -6.40 -42.79 50.85
CA ALA A 252 -7.14 -43.95 50.36
C ALA A 252 -7.00 -44.09 48.83
N LYS A 253 -7.19 -45.32 48.31
CA LYS A 253 -7.18 -45.58 46.86
C LYS A 253 -8.26 -44.75 46.18
N THR A 254 -7.83 -43.71 45.47
CA THR A 254 -8.69 -42.71 44.85
C THR A 254 -8.29 -42.56 43.40
N LYS A 255 -9.27 -42.62 42.51
CA LYS A 255 -9.06 -42.37 41.09
C LYS A 255 -9.40 -40.91 40.78
N VAL A 256 -8.40 -40.15 40.36
CA VAL A 256 -8.58 -38.78 39.86
C VAL A 256 -8.62 -38.87 38.34
N GLN A 257 -9.74 -38.47 37.75
CA GLN A 257 -9.90 -38.39 36.30
C GLN A 257 -10.14 -36.95 35.92
N GLU A 258 -9.30 -36.44 35.02
CA GLU A 258 -9.56 -35.15 34.38
C GLU A 258 -10.79 -35.29 33.48
N TYR A 259 -11.82 -34.49 33.75
CA TYR A 259 -13.05 -34.37 32.99
C TYR A 259 -13.14 -32.99 32.37
N GLY A 260 -12.54 -32.84 31.19
CA GLY A 260 -12.62 -31.61 30.42
C GLY A 260 -11.71 -31.65 29.20
N PHE A 261 -11.94 -30.72 28.27
CA PHE A 261 -11.07 -30.53 27.12
C PHE A 261 -9.74 -29.92 27.59
N SER A 262 -8.61 -30.48 27.15
CA SER A 262 -7.31 -29.83 27.32
C SER A 262 -7.32 -28.49 26.56
N PRO A 263 -6.78 -27.39 27.14
CA PRO A 263 -6.74 -26.07 26.49
C PRO A 263 -6.08 -26.12 25.11
N ASP A 264 -5.03 -26.95 24.95
CA ASP A 264 -4.31 -27.13 23.68
C ASP A 264 -5.16 -27.76 22.57
N LYS A 265 -6.24 -28.46 22.95
CA LYS A 265 -7.19 -29.09 22.01
C LYS A 265 -8.35 -28.17 21.65
N MET A 266 -8.49 -27.02 22.32
CA MET A 266 -9.60 -26.10 22.14
C MET A 266 -9.12 -24.84 21.40
N ASP A 267 -9.06 -24.91 20.07
CA ASP A 267 -8.75 -23.74 19.25
C ASP A 267 -9.94 -22.77 19.18
N LEU A 268 -9.97 -21.82 20.12
CA LEU A 268 -10.95 -20.74 20.14
C LEU A 268 -10.58 -19.59 19.20
N SER A 269 -9.41 -19.59 18.58
CA SER A 269 -8.95 -18.46 17.74
C SER A 269 -9.85 -18.30 16.51
N SER A 270 -10.26 -19.40 15.88
CA SER A 270 -11.17 -19.38 14.72
C SER A 270 -12.51 -18.71 15.03
N VAL A 271 -13.09 -19.01 16.18
CA VAL A 271 -14.37 -18.44 16.63
C VAL A 271 -14.25 -16.94 16.88
N ARG A 272 -13.16 -16.52 17.55
CA ARG A 272 -12.90 -15.11 17.82
C ARG A 272 -12.62 -14.32 16.54
N ASN A 273 -11.83 -14.88 15.62
CA ASN A 273 -11.55 -14.27 14.32
C ASN A 273 -12.84 -14.05 13.50
N VAL A 274 -13.75 -15.03 13.49
CA VAL A 274 -15.04 -14.89 12.78
C VAL A 274 -15.90 -13.78 13.40
N ALA A 275 -15.90 -13.63 14.72
CA ALA A 275 -16.61 -12.55 15.39
C ALA A 275 -16.00 -11.18 15.05
N GLU A 276 -14.67 -11.05 15.15
CA GLU A 276 -13.92 -9.85 14.78
C GLU A 276 -14.27 -9.41 13.34
N GLU A 277 -14.21 -10.33 12.37
CA GLU A 277 -14.48 -10.04 10.95
C GLU A 277 -15.94 -9.66 10.69
N ARG A 278 -16.91 -10.39 11.23
CA ARG A 278 -18.34 -10.16 10.98
C ARG A 278 -18.86 -8.88 11.63
N VAL A 279 -18.39 -8.56 12.83
CA VAL A 279 -18.73 -7.31 13.52
C VAL A 279 -18.18 -6.12 12.74
N CYS A 280 -16.89 -6.17 12.38
CA CYS A 280 -16.24 -5.16 11.54
C CYS A 280 -16.93 -4.97 10.19
N ALA A 281 -17.27 -6.06 9.50
CA ALA A 281 -17.98 -6.02 8.22
C ALA A 281 -19.37 -5.38 8.34
N SER A 282 -20.07 -5.60 9.46
CA SER A 282 -21.40 -5.02 9.69
C SER A 282 -21.37 -3.51 9.95
N ILE A 283 -20.27 -2.99 10.49
CA ILE A 283 -20.05 -1.55 10.74
C ILE A 283 -19.40 -0.87 9.50
N GLY A 284 -18.77 -1.63 8.61
CA GLY A 284 -18.06 -1.11 7.44
C GLY A 284 -16.60 -0.70 7.72
N ILE A 285 -16.01 -1.21 8.82
CA ILE A 285 -14.62 -0.92 9.21
C ILE A 285 -13.77 -2.19 9.05
N PRO A 286 -12.67 -2.18 8.28
CA PRO A 286 -11.79 -3.34 8.19
C PRO A 286 -11.20 -3.75 9.54
N ALA A 287 -11.21 -5.04 9.87
CA ALA A 287 -10.70 -5.57 11.13
C ALA A 287 -9.22 -5.21 11.38
N ALA A 288 -8.41 -5.16 10.32
CA ALA A 288 -7.00 -4.77 10.40
C ALA A 288 -6.80 -3.34 10.92
N VAL A 289 -7.70 -2.41 10.55
CA VAL A 289 -7.64 -1.00 10.94
C VAL A 289 -7.98 -0.81 12.42
N VAL A 290 -8.85 -1.67 12.96
CA VAL A 290 -9.17 -1.74 14.39
C VAL A 290 -8.00 -2.32 15.20
N GLY A 291 -7.12 -3.09 14.57
CA GLY A 291 -6.00 -3.78 15.21
C GLY A 291 -6.32 -5.22 15.61
N PHE A 292 -7.37 -5.81 15.03
CA PHE A 292 -7.74 -7.19 15.28
C PHE A 292 -6.80 -8.19 14.60
N GLY A 293 -6.50 -9.27 15.31
CA GLY A 293 -5.51 -10.27 14.90
C GLY A 293 -5.88 -10.93 13.58
N ALA A 294 -7.17 -11.23 13.37
CA ALA A 294 -7.69 -11.79 12.13
C ALA A 294 -7.38 -10.89 10.91
N GLY A 295 -7.63 -9.59 11.04
CA GLY A 295 -7.36 -8.62 9.98
C GLY A 295 -5.87 -8.40 9.70
N LEU A 296 -5.03 -8.37 10.74
CA LEU A 296 -3.58 -8.19 10.60
C LEU A 296 -2.88 -9.36 9.90
N GLN A 297 -3.49 -10.54 9.86
CA GLN A 297 -2.97 -11.65 9.05
C GLN A 297 -3.17 -11.39 7.55
N GLN A 298 -4.26 -10.73 7.15
CA GLN A 298 -4.57 -10.41 5.76
C GLN A 298 -3.69 -9.28 5.21
N THR A 299 -3.26 -8.33 6.05
CA THR A 299 -2.33 -7.25 5.62
C THR A 299 -0.95 -7.78 5.21
N LYS A 300 -0.61 -9.03 5.56
CA LYS A 300 0.62 -9.70 5.09
C LYS A 300 0.50 -10.21 3.64
N VAL A 301 -0.70 -10.13 3.04
CA VAL A 301 -1.04 -10.73 1.74
C VAL A 301 -1.28 -9.67 0.66
N GLY A 302 -0.90 -8.40 0.89
CA GLY A 302 -0.74 -7.40 -0.19
C GLY A 302 -1.54 -6.11 -0.08
N ALA A 303 -2.50 -5.99 0.84
CA ALA A 303 -3.17 -4.71 1.10
C ALA A 303 -2.35 -3.85 2.06
N THR A 304 -2.03 -2.62 1.67
CA THR A 304 -1.30 -1.69 2.55
C THR A 304 -2.22 -1.16 3.65
N MET A 305 -1.65 -0.83 4.82
CA MET A 305 -2.43 -0.23 5.92
C MET A 305 -3.05 1.12 5.51
N THR A 306 -2.41 1.86 4.61
CA THR A 306 -2.90 3.13 4.06
C THR A 306 -4.19 2.94 3.28
N GLU A 307 -4.23 1.97 2.35
CA GLU A 307 -5.44 1.66 1.57
C GLU A 307 -6.59 1.19 2.47
N LEU A 308 -6.31 0.37 3.48
CA LEU A 308 -7.34 -0.12 4.41
C LEU A 308 -7.91 1.01 5.28
N ARG A 309 -7.08 1.96 5.72
CA ARG A 309 -7.55 3.17 6.42
C ARG A 309 -8.43 4.02 5.52
N LYS A 310 -8.04 4.23 4.26
CA LYS A 310 -8.86 4.95 3.28
C LYS A 310 -10.19 4.24 3.02
N LEU A 311 -10.18 2.90 2.91
CA LEU A 311 -11.39 2.08 2.77
C LEU A 311 -12.32 2.21 3.98
N ALA A 312 -11.76 2.25 5.20
CA ALA A 312 -12.54 2.44 6.43
C ALA A 312 -13.29 3.79 6.43
N TRP A 313 -12.68 4.83 5.87
CA TRP A 313 -13.32 6.13 5.70
C TRP A 313 -14.42 6.10 4.63
N ILE A 314 -14.13 5.53 3.46
CA ILE A 314 -15.07 5.48 2.33
C ILE A 314 -16.31 4.65 2.68
N ASN A 315 -16.14 3.47 3.28
CA ASN A 315 -17.24 2.54 3.55
C ASN A 315 -17.90 2.76 4.93
N GLY A 316 -17.16 3.30 5.90
CA GLY A 316 -17.62 3.46 7.27
C GLY A 316 -17.97 4.91 7.61
N ILE A 317 -16.96 5.78 7.68
CA ILE A 317 -17.11 7.13 8.25
C ILE A 317 -17.94 8.07 7.37
N ILE A 318 -17.63 8.17 6.07
CA ILE A 318 -18.32 9.11 5.15
C ILE A 318 -19.84 8.84 5.06
N PRO A 319 -20.31 7.58 4.96
CA PRO A 319 -21.74 7.28 5.00
C PRO A 319 -22.42 7.73 6.31
N LEU A 320 -21.73 7.63 7.45
CA LEU A 320 -22.22 8.15 8.72
C LEU A 320 -22.32 9.67 8.66
N HIS A 321 -21.27 10.38 8.23
CA HIS A 321 -21.31 11.84 8.07
C HIS A 321 -22.47 12.31 7.21
N LYS A 322 -22.73 11.63 6.08
CA LYS A 322 -23.87 11.92 5.22
C LYS A 322 -25.21 11.74 5.95
N SER A 323 -25.45 10.58 6.56
CA SER A 323 -26.71 10.31 7.26
C SER A 323 -26.95 11.29 8.43
N PHE A 324 -25.90 11.64 9.15
CA PHE A 324 -25.97 12.54 10.29
C PHE A 324 -26.16 14.00 9.89
N SER A 325 -25.49 14.45 8.82
CA SER A 325 -25.68 15.80 8.29
C SER A 325 -27.08 16.01 7.73
N GLU A 326 -27.64 15.02 7.03
CA GLU A 326 -29.04 15.04 6.56
C GLU A 326 -30.03 15.10 7.73
N GLU A 327 -29.81 14.33 8.81
CA GLU A 327 -30.67 14.36 9.99
C GLU A 327 -30.55 15.68 10.77
N ILE A 328 -29.35 16.25 10.89
CA ILE A 328 -29.14 17.58 11.49
C ILE A 328 -29.83 18.65 10.65
N ALA A 329 -29.67 18.62 9.32
CA ALA A 329 -30.30 19.56 8.41
C ALA A 329 -31.83 19.48 8.51
N ARG A 330 -32.38 18.27 8.65
CA ARG A 330 -33.82 18.03 8.77
C ARG A 330 -34.38 18.46 10.14
N SER A 331 -33.73 18.08 11.22
CA SER A 331 -34.31 18.13 12.58
C SER A 331 -33.79 19.29 13.42
N LEU A 332 -32.58 19.80 13.19
CA LEU A 332 -31.94 20.80 14.05
C LEU A 332 -31.75 22.16 13.35
N LEU A 333 -31.31 22.17 12.09
CA LEU A 333 -31.07 23.40 11.32
C LEU A 333 -32.29 24.36 11.28
N PRO A 334 -33.56 23.90 11.18
CA PRO A 334 -34.71 24.81 11.17
C PRO A 334 -34.81 25.71 12.41
N ALA A 335 -34.28 25.28 13.56
CA ALA A 335 -34.29 26.07 14.79
C ALA A 335 -33.36 27.31 14.74
N PHE A 336 -32.48 27.40 13.73
CA PHE A 336 -31.52 28.49 13.53
C PHE A 336 -31.91 29.42 12.37
N GLY A 337 -33.20 29.47 12.04
CA GLY A 337 -33.74 30.39 11.05
C GLY A 337 -33.58 29.90 9.61
N GLY A 338 -33.85 28.61 9.39
CA GLY A 338 -33.74 27.90 8.10
C GLY A 338 -33.98 28.79 6.88
N ARG A 339 -32.89 29.34 6.33
CA ARG A 339 -32.93 30.05 5.06
C ARG A 339 -33.00 29.00 3.96
N ALA A 340 -33.85 29.24 2.97
CA ALA A 340 -33.79 28.50 1.72
C ALA A 340 -32.34 28.54 1.20
N GLY A 341 -31.75 27.37 0.96
CA GLY A 341 -30.37 27.22 0.47
C GLY A 341 -29.30 26.91 1.51
N LEU A 342 -29.62 26.79 2.81
CA LEU A 342 -28.67 26.26 3.81
C LEU A 342 -28.74 24.74 3.90
N SER A 343 -27.58 24.09 3.93
CA SER A 343 -27.42 22.67 4.22
C SER A 343 -26.30 22.45 5.24
N VAL A 344 -26.15 21.21 5.68
CA VAL A 344 -25.12 20.80 6.63
C VAL A 344 -24.28 19.73 5.95
N GLU A 345 -22.96 19.80 6.10
CA GLU A 345 -22.03 18.80 5.59
C GLU A 345 -20.84 18.63 6.53
N PHE A 346 -20.04 17.59 6.30
CA PHE A 346 -18.75 17.41 6.97
C PHE A 346 -17.64 17.70 5.98
N ASP A 347 -16.73 18.60 6.35
CA ASP A 347 -15.54 18.90 5.56
C ASP A 347 -14.48 17.81 5.78
N LEU A 348 -14.09 17.17 4.67
CA LEU A 348 -13.11 16.09 4.63
C LEU A 348 -11.69 16.58 4.32
N THR A 349 -11.47 17.88 4.04
CA THR A 349 -10.17 18.39 3.59
C THR A 349 -9.03 18.21 4.61
N GLY A 350 -9.33 18.20 5.91
CA GLY A 350 -8.36 17.99 6.98
C GLY A 350 -8.17 16.53 7.41
N VAL A 351 -8.77 15.57 6.71
CA VAL A 351 -8.74 14.15 7.10
C VAL A 351 -7.48 13.49 6.54
N THR A 352 -6.51 13.20 7.41
CA THR A 352 -5.22 12.60 7.03
C THR A 352 -5.35 11.26 6.30
N ALA A 353 -6.39 10.46 6.60
CA ALA A 353 -6.61 9.18 5.93
C ALA A 353 -7.12 9.31 4.48
N LEU A 354 -7.65 10.47 4.11
CA LEU A 354 -8.16 10.80 2.77
C LEU A 354 -7.20 11.71 2.01
N GLU A 355 -6.27 12.36 2.70
CA GLU A 355 -5.16 13.06 2.09
C GLU A 355 -4.42 12.12 1.13
N GLU A 356 -4.24 12.61 -0.08
CA GLU A 356 -3.35 11.96 -1.03
C GLU A 356 -1.92 12.00 -0.50
N ASP A 357 -1.18 10.91 -0.66
CA ASP A 357 0.24 10.91 -0.31
C ASP A 357 0.92 12.04 -1.09
N MET A 358 1.55 12.96 -0.37
CA MET A 358 2.18 14.13 -0.96
C MET A 358 3.23 13.75 -2.02
N ASN A 359 3.84 12.58 -1.91
CA ASN A 359 4.76 12.06 -2.93
C ASN A 359 4.01 11.59 -4.19
N GLU A 360 2.88 10.90 -4.05
CA GLU A 360 2.04 10.50 -5.21
C GLU A 360 1.49 11.72 -5.94
N ARG A 361 1.02 12.72 -5.18
CA ARG A 361 0.56 14.00 -5.71
C ARG A 361 1.67 14.73 -6.44
N ALA A 362 2.85 14.85 -5.83
CA ALA A 362 4.03 15.46 -6.44
C ALA A 362 4.47 14.70 -7.70
N GLU A 363 4.44 13.37 -7.67
CA GLU A 363 4.82 12.54 -8.82
C GLU A 363 3.85 12.73 -9.99
N ARG A 364 2.54 12.80 -9.75
CA ARG A 364 1.57 13.11 -10.81
C ARG A 364 1.84 14.47 -11.46
N PHE A 365 2.10 15.50 -10.66
CA PHE A 365 2.46 16.82 -11.20
C PHE A 365 3.79 16.77 -11.96
N ASN A 366 4.78 16.04 -11.46
CA ASN A 366 6.05 15.82 -12.16
C ASN A 366 5.86 15.08 -13.49
N ILE A 367 4.98 14.08 -13.57
CA ILE A 367 4.65 13.38 -14.82
C ILE A 367 4.04 14.36 -15.82
N GLY A 368 3.13 15.23 -15.38
CA GLY A 368 2.52 16.24 -16.25
C GLY A 368 3.53 17.27 -16.77
N VAL A 369 4.38 17.77 -15.87
CA VAL A 369 5.41 18.75 -16.19
C VAL A 369 6.48 18.14 -17.11
N LYS A 370 7.02 16.96 -16.78
CA LYS A 370 8.01 16.25 -17.61
C LYS A 370 7.43 15.79 -18.95
N GLY A 371 6.13 15.48 -18.99
CA GLY A 371 5.39 15.16 -20.20
C GLY A 371 5.14 16.36 -21.11
N GLY A 372 5.48 17.58 -20.68
CA GLY A 372 5.41 18.80 -21.49
C GLY A 372 4.01 19.34 -21.75
N TRP A 373 2.98 18.76 -21.13
CA TRP A 373 1.57 19.18 -21.28
C TRP A 373 1.05 19.99 -20.08
N MET A 374 1.84 20.11 -19.01
CA MET A 374 1.52 20.92 -17.84
C MET A 374 2.58 22.00 -17.60
N LEU A 375 2.15 23.20 -17.22
CA LEU A 375 3.06 24.28 -16.82
C LEU A 375 3.70 23.99 -15.46
N VAL A 376 4.94 24.45 -15.27
CA VAL A 376 5.59 24.41 -13.94
C VAL A 376 4.78 25.21 -12.91
N ALA A 377 4.23 26.35 -13.31
CA ALA A 377 3.34 27.18 -12.50
C ALA A 377 2.09 26.43 -12.01
N ASP A 378 1.47 25.62 -12.88
CA ASP A 378 0.26 24.86 -12.51
C ASP A 378 0.57 23.74 -11.52
N ALA A 379 1.72 23.08 -11.68
CA ALA A 379 2.21 22.10 -10.71
C ALA A 379 2.52 22.75 -9.35
N ARG A 380 3.19 23.91 -9.33
CA ARG A 380 3.48 24.67 -8.10
C ARG A 380 2.20 25.13 -7.41
N ARG A 381 1.26 25.71 -8.14
CA ARG A 381 -0.07 26.10 -7.63
C ARG A 381 -0.83 24.89 -7.10
N GLY A 382 -0.78 23.77 -7.83
CA GLY A 382 -1.38 22.50 -7.45
C GLY A 382 -0.76 21.87 -6.20
N MET A 383 0.47 22.23 -5.83
CA MET A 383 1.14 21.84 -4.59
C MET A 383 1.01 22.89 -3.48
N GLY A 384 0.26 23.98 -3.70
CA GLY A 384 0.12 25.07 -2.73
C GLY A 384 1.39 25.91 -2.55
N LEU A 385 2.30 25.88 -3.52
CA LEU A 385 3.52 26.68 -3.53
C LEU A 385 3.28 28.02 -4.24
N ASP A 386 3.99 29.06 -3.80
CA ASP A 386 3.96 30.36 -4.47
C ASP A 386 4.48 30.26 -5.91
N VAL A 387 3.76 30.91 -6.82
CA VAL A 387 4.06 30.97 -8.25
C VAL A 387 4.62 32.35 -8.58
N VAL A 388 5.76 32.39 -9.25
CA VAL A 388 6.31 33.61 -9.85
C VAL A 388 6.19 33.56 -11.37
N SER A 389 6.33 34.69 -12.05
CA SER A 389 6.23 34.76 -13.52
C SER A 389 7.23 33.86 -14.25
N ALA A 390 8.37 33.55 -13.63
CA ALA A 390 9.37 32.62 -14.18
C ALA A 390 8.89 31.15 -14.21
N ASP A 391 7.85 30.81 -13.45
CA ASP A 391 7.29 29.45 -13.41
C ASP A 391 6.28 29.20 -14.54
N GLU A 392 5.86 30.22 -15.30
CA GLU A 392 4.90 30.11 -16.42
C GLU A 392 5.57 29.52 -17.68
N VAL A 393 6.15 28.33 -17.55
CA VAL A 393 6.91 27.65 -18.61
C VAL A 393 6.50 26.19 -18.75
N TYR A 394 6.55 25.67 -19.98
CA TYR A 394 6.45 24.23 -20.26
C TYR A 394 7.85 23.62 -20.30
N LEU A 395 8.05 22.48 -19.64
CA LEU A 395 9.26 21.67 -19.79
C LEU A 395 8.99 20.61 -20.86
N ARG A 396 9.43 20.87 -22.10
CA ARG A 396 9.33 19.90 -23.20
C ARG A 396 10.69 19.25 -23.42
N SER A 397 10.71 17.93 -23.47
CA SER A 397 11.91 17.21 -23.86
C SER A 397 12.22 17.49 -25.32
N VAL A 398 13.48 17.85 -25.61
CA VAL A 398 13.99 18.07 -26.98
C VAL A 398 13.99 16.77 -27.80
N ALA A 399 13.80 15.61 -27.15
CA ALA A 399 13.73 14.29 -27.79
C ALA A 399 12.31 13.88 -28.26
N LEU A 400 11.28 14.71 -28.05
CA LEU A 400 9.92 14.43 -28.53
C LEU A 400 9.67 15.18 -29.85
N VAL A 401 9.54 14.42 -30.94
CA VAL A 401 9.12 14.95 -32.24
C VAL A 401 7.59 14.97 -32.28
N GLU A 402 6.99 16.14 -32.48
CA GLU A 402 5.54 16.26 -32.70
C GLU A 402 5.19 15.64 -34.06
N VAL A 403 4.40 14.55 -34.07
CA VAL A 403 3.92 13.91 -35.30
C VAL A 403 2.42 14.20 -35.45
N PRO A 404 2.01 14.95 -36.49
CA PRO A 404 0.59 15.22 -36.75
C PRO A 404 -0.20 13.94 -36.98
N VAL A 405 -1.47 13.93 -36.54
CA VAL A 405 -2.39 12.82 -36.78
C VAL A 405 -2.56 12.62 -38.30
N GLY A 406 -2.07 11.50 -38.83
CA GLY A 406 -2.12 11.15 -40.24
C GLY A 406 -0.76 10.94 -40.93
N GLU A 407 0.35 11.25 -40.26
CA GLU A 407 1.69 10.97 -40.78
C GLU A 407 2.25 9.62 -40.26
N THR A 408 2.77 8.81 -41.17
CA THR A 408 3.40 7.52 -40.84
C THR A 408 4.85 7.76 -40.43
N ILE A 409 5.15 7.48 -39.15
CA ILE A 409 6.52 7.40 -38.66
C ILE A 409 7.20 6.22 -39.36
N MET A 410 8.41 6.42 -39.89
CA MET A 410 9.27 5.33 -40.34
C MET A 410 9.66 4.50 -39.11
N VAL A 411 8.93 3.42 -38.86
CA VAL A 411 9.22 2.46 -37.79
C VAL A 411 10.44 1.64 -38.22
N LEU A 412 11.54 1.73 -37.48
CA LEU A 412 12.63 0.76 -37.59
C LEU A 412 12.06 -0.65 -37.38
N PRO A 413 12.40 -1.63 -38.24
CA PRO A 413 11.74 -2.93 -38.23
C PRO A 413 11.90 -3.63 -36.89
N ASN A 414 10.77 -4.11 -36.38
CA ASN A 414 10.65 -4.95 -35.20
C ASN A 414 11.45 -6.26 -35.44
N PRO A 415 12.47 -6.62 -34.64
CA PRO A 415 13.36 -7.75 -34.95
C PRO A 415 12.83 -9.12 -34.50
N ILE A 416 11.52 -9.31 -34.37
CA ILE A 416 10.95 -10.60 -33.95
C ILE A 416 10.07 -11.17 -35.06
N ASP A 417 10.71 -11.87 -35.98
CA ASP A 417 10.09 -12.87 -36.83
C ASP A 417 9.86 -14.16 -35.99
N PRO A 418 8.60 -14.60 -35.78
CA PRO A 418 8.29 -15.80 -35.00
C PRO A 418 8.87 -17.10 -35.59
N ASP A 419 9.24 -17.12 -36.87
CA ASP A 419 9.65 -18.34 -37.58
C ASP A 419 11.18 -18.48 -37.75
N ASN A 420 11.98 -17.53 -37.23
CA ASN A 420 13.44 -17.58 -37.33
C ASN A 420 14.15 -17.14 -36.03
N PRO A 421 14.38 -18.06 -35.07
CA PRO A 421 15.04 -17.76 -33.80
C PRO A 421 16.56 -17.69 -33.95
N LYS A 422 17.05 -16.92 -34.92
CA LYS A 422 18.46 -16.49 -34.96
C LYS A 422 18.58 -15.20 -34.17
N VAL A 423 18.64 -15.40 -32.86
CA VAL A 423 19.43 -14.65 -31.88
C VAL A 423 20.32 -13.59 -32.56
N VAL A 424 19.99 -12.32 -32.34
CA VAL A 424 20.93 -11.19 -32.41
C VAL A 424 22.27 -11.66 -31.81
N PRO A 425 23.39 -11.57 -32.55
CA PRO A 425 24.60 -12.28 -32.22
C PRO A 425 25.26 -11.71 -30.96
N PHE A 426 24.93 -12.26 -29.79
CA PHE A 426 25.78 -12.13 -28.60
C PHE A 426 26.99 -13.04 -28.79
N LEU A 427 28.16 -12.42 -28.92
CA LEU A 427 29.51 -12.99 -29.08
C LEU A 427 29.63 -14.49 -28.78
N ARG A 428 29.64 -15.31 -29.83
CA ARG A 428 30.42 -16.55 -29.83
C ARG A 428 31.86 -16.16 -30.17
N LEU A 429 32.80 -16.50 -29.29
CA LEU A 429 34.25 -16.42 -29.48
C LEU A 429 34.79 -17.39 -30.54
N THR A 430 34.03 -17.66 -31.60
CA THR A 430 34.42 -18.61 -32.65
C THR A 430 34.03 -18.07 -34.03
N GLY A 431 34.99 -17.42 -34.68
CA GLY A 431 35.19 -17.42 -36.14
C GLY A 431 34.16 -16.65 -37.00
N ARG A 432 34.61 -15.50 -37.51
CA ARG A 432 34.15 -14.75 -38.71
C ARG A 432 32.65 -14.82 -39.04
N LYS A 433 31.95 -13.72 -38.76
CA LYS A 433 30.75 -13.25 -39.49
C LYS A 433 30.75 -11.73 -39.43
N ASP A 434 30.47 -11.08 -40.56
CA ASP A 434 30.20 -9.63 -40.68
C ASP A 434 29.33 -9.12 -39.52
N ASP A 435 29.97 -8.55 -38.50
CA ASP A 435 29.38 -7.97 -37.30
C ASP A 435 29.29 -6.44 -37.39
N HIS A 436 29.72 -5.85 -38.50
CA HIS A 436 29.68 -4.40 -38.70
C HIS A 436 28.28 -3.86 -39.04
N THR A 437 27.91 -2.77 -38.36
CA THR A 437 26.64 -2.07 -38.56
C THR A 437 26.61 -1.27 -39.85
N GLU A 438 25.41 -0.87 -40.30
CA GLU A 438 25.26 0.01 -41.45
C GLU A 438 25.89 1.40 -41.18
N ALA A 439 25.90 1.84 -39.93
CA ALA A 439 26.54 3.09 -39.52
C ALA A 439 28.07 3.03 -39.68
N GLU A 440 28.70 1.90 -39.29
CA GLU A 440 30.14 1.67 -39.45
C GLU A 440 30.53 1.64 -40.93
N ARG A 441 29.77 0.93 -41.77
CA ARG A 441 30.03 0.88 -43.22
C ARG A 441 29.82 2.24 -43.88
N ARG A 442 28.85 3.03 -43.43
CA ARG A 442 28.62 4.40 -43.91
C ARG A 442 29.77 5.32 -43.51
N ALA A 443 30.16 5.30 -42.24
CA ALA A 443 31.25 6.13 -41.72
C ALA A 443 32.59 5.80 -42.39
N ALA A 444 32.89 4.53 -42.68
CA ALA A 444 34.13 4.12 -43.36
C ALA A 444 34.32 4.79 -44.75
N THR A 445 33.25 5.30 -45.37
CA THR A 445 33.33 6.04 -46.64
C THR A 445 33.65 7.53 -46.49
N ASN A 446 33.64 8.05 -45.26
CA ASN A 446 33.92 9.46 -44.98
C ASN A 446 35.43 9.77 -45.16
N PRO A 447 35.80 11.05 -45.38
CA PRO A 447 37.20 11.45 -45.51
C PRO A 447 38.01 11.13 -44.24
N SER A 448 39.22 10.59 -44.43
CA SER A 448 40.17 10.35 -43.34
C SER A 448 41.27 11.41 -43.29
N GLN A 449 41.80 11.66 -42.08
CA GLN A 449 42.97 12.52 -41.86
C GLN A 449 43.93 11.89 -40.86
N LYS A 450 45.21 12.31 -40.91
CA LYS A 450 46.17 11.90 -39.89
C LYS A 450 45.91 12.68 -38.60
N PRO A 451 45.93 12.02 -37.42
CA PRO A 451 45.74 12.70 -36.15
C PRO A 451 46.87 13.70 -35.89
N THR A 452 46.50 14.86 -35.38
CA THR A 452 47.44 15.84 -34.82
C THR A 452 48.05 15.31 -33.52
N ALA A 453 49.14 15.93 -33.07
CA ALA A 453 49.78 15.56 -31.80
C ALA A 453 48.81 15.71 -30.60
N GLY A 454 47.94 16.72 -30.61
CA GLY A 454 46.92 16.93 -29.58
C GLY A 454 45.84 15.85 -29.60
N GLU A 455 45.32 15.51 -30.78
CA GLU A 455 44.28 14.47 -30.91
C GLU A 455 44.80 13.08 -30.50
N ALA A 456 46.04 12.76 -30.85
CA ALA A 456 46.68 11.51 -30.42
C ALA A 456 46.96 11.49 -28.90
N ALA A 457 47.35 12.63 -28.32
CA ALA A 457 47.54 12.77 -26.88
C ALA A 457 46.21 12.63 -26.11
N TYR A 458 45.12 13.21 -26.61
CA TYR A 458 43.78 13.11 -26.03
C TYR A 458 43.35 11.64 -25.83
N VAL A 459 43.43 10.84 -26.89
CA VAL A 459 43.04 9.42 -26.85
C VAL A 459 44.01 8.59 -26.01
N SER A 460 45.30 8.90 -26.04
CA SER A 460 46.30 8.23 -25.20
C SER A 460 46.05 8.44 -23.70
N ILE A 461 45.62 9.64 -23.30
CA ILE A 461 45.24 9.95 -21.91
C ILE A 461 43.99 9.15 -21.50
N LEU A 462 42.96 9.14 -22.35
CA LEU A 462 41.74 8.35 -22.09
C LEU A 462 42.05 6.85 -21.93
N ALA A 463 42.90 6.29 -22.81
CA ALA A 463 43.32 4.90 -22.73
C ALA A 463 44.07 4.58 -21.43
N ARG A 464 44.92 5.50 -20.96
CA ARG A 464 45.64 5.36 -19.67
C ARG A 464 44.69 5.40 -18.47
N GLN A 465 43.65 6.23 -18.54
CA GLN A 465 42.64 6.38 -17.47
C GLN A 465 41.67 5.20 -17.40
N ALA A 466 41.42 4.52 -18.52
CA ALA A 466 40.43 3.45 -18.61
C ALA A 466 40.68 2.31 -17.60
N GLY A 467 41.92 1.84 -17.44
CA GLY A 467 42.25 0.73 -16.53
C GLY A 467 41.81 0.96 -15.08
N PRO A 468 42.30 2.02 -14.40
CA PRO A 468 41.88 2.35 -13.04
C PRO A 468 40.37 2.58 -12.87
N LEU A 469 39.72 3.19 -13.87
CA LEU A 469 38.27 3.43 -13.86
C LEU A 469 37.47 2.13 -13.94
N VAL A 470 37.91 1.20 -14.80
CA VAL A 470 37.35 -0.16 -14.93
C VAL A 470 37.50 -0.91 -13.62
N ASP A 471 38.71 -0.94 -13.04
CA ASP A 471 38.97 -1.68 -11.79
C ASP A 471 38.10 -1.16 -10.63
N ALA A 472 37.94 0.16 -10.53
CA ALA A 472 37.10 0.79 -9.51
C ALA A 472 35.60 0.47 -9.70
N PHE A 473 35.12 0.41 -10.94
CA PHE A 473 33.72 0.07 -11.21
C PHE A 473 33.45 -1.42 -11.08
N GLU A 474 34.36 -2.28 -11.57
CA GLU A 474 34.30 -3.74 -11.40
C GLU A 474 34.17 -4.10 -9.92
N LYS A 475 34.98 -3.49 -9.05
CA LYS A 475 34.92 -3.74 -7.60
C LYS A 475 33.55 -3.41 -7.00
N ARG A 476 32.94 -2.28 -7.38
CA ARG A 476 31.62 -1.88 -6.91
C ARG A 476 30.52 -2.80 -7.43
N LEU A 477 30.55 -3.13 -8.73
CA LEU A 477 29.59 -4.04 -9.35
C LEU A 477 29.69 -5.44 -8.78
N LYS A 478 30.90 -5.94 -8.53
CA LYS A 478 31.11 -7.26 -7.93
C LYS A 478 30.50 -7.32 -6.53
N SER A 479 30.80 -6.34 -5.68
CA SER A 479 30.20 -6.25 -4.35
C SER A 479 28.67 -6.24 -4.45
N PHE A 480 28.12 -5.38 -5.32
CA PHE A 480 26.69 -5.30 -5.53
C PHE A 480 26.06 -6.64 -5.96
N PHE A 481 26.64 -7.33 -6.95
CA PHE A 481 26.09 -8.59 -7.43
C PHE A 481 26.20 -9.71 -6.41
N ASP A 482 27.31 -9.78 -5.67
CA ASP A 482 27.48 -10.77 -4.60
C ASP A 482 26.47 -10.54 -3.47
N ASP A 483 26.27 -9.29 -3.03
CA ASP A 483 25.28 -8.90 -2.02
C ASP A 483 23.84 -9.23 -2.49
N LEU A 484 23.55 -8.99 -3.77
CA LEU A 484 22.27 -9.34 -4.38
C LEU A 484 22.02 -10.85 -4.37
N GLY A 485 23.05 -11.65 -4.68
CA GLY A 485 22.94 -13.11 -4.62
C GLY A 485 22.69 -13.63 -3.21
N GLU A 486 23.38 -13.06 -2.21
CA GLU A 486 23.18 -13.38 -0.80
C GLU A 486 21.74 -13.08 -0.38
N GLN A 487 21.26 -11.87 -0.66
CA GLN A 487 19.91 -11.42 -0.33
C GLN A 487 18.84 -12.32 -0.96
N VAL A 488 18.97 -12.64 -2.25
CA VAL A 488 18.01 -13.49 -2.95
C VAL A 488 18.06 -14.93 -2.41
N ALA A 489 19.25 -15.46 -2.11
CA ALA A 489 19.41 -16.79 -1.52
C ALA A 489 18.80 -16.89 -0.12
N ASP A 490 18.97 -15.86 0.72
CA ASP A 490 18.41 -15.81 2.08
C ASP A 490 16.88 -15.76 2.06
N VAL A 491 16.30 -15.05 1.09
CA VAL A 491 14.85 -15.05 0.86
C VAL A 491 14.38 -16.41 0.33
N ALA A 492 15.15 -17.03 -0.57
CA ALA A 492 14.82 -18.30 -1.18
C ALA A 492 14.88 -19.48 -0.20
N SER A 493 15.82 -19.47 0.75
CA SER A 493 16.03 -20.56 1.71
C SER A 493 14.75 -21.03 2.42
N PRO A 494 14.03 -20.19 3.19
CA PRO A 494 12.82 -20.64 3.89
C PRO A 494 11.68 -21.03 2.94
N ILE A 495 11.69 -20.55 1.69
CA ILE A 495 10.69 -20.90 0.67
C ILE A 495 10.98 -22.31 0.13
N LEU A 496 12.23 -22.59 -0.24
CA LEU A 496 12.66 -23.87 -0.79
C LEU A 496 12.59 -25.00 0.24
N HIS A 497 12.93 -24.75 1.50
CA HIS A 497 12.79 -25.75 2.56
C HIS A 497 11.32 -26.17 2.81
N ARG A 498 10.35 -25.28 2.60
CA ARG A 498 8.91 -25.60 2.73
C ARG A 498 8.35 -26.30 1.50
N ALA A 499 8.95 -26.08 0.32
CA ALA A 499 8.49 -26.60 -0.95
C ALA A 499 9.12 -27.96 -1.33
N PHE A 500 9.98 -28.52 -0.46
CA PHE A 500 10.77 -29.69 -0.78
C PHE A 500 9.91 -30.91 -1.15
N GLY A 501 10.10 -31.47 -2.35
CA GLY A 501 9.39 -32.65 -2.86
C GLY A 501 8.22 -32.42 -3.83
N LYS A 502 7.93 -31.17 -4.23
CA LYS A 502 6.82 -30.84 -5.15
C LYS A 502 7.21 -30.79 -6.64
N VAL A 503 6.25 -30.80 -7.57
CA VAL A 503 6.44 -31.00 -9.03
C VAL A 503 6.95 -29.73 -9.77
N ALA A 504 7.56 -29.88 -10.96
CA ALA A 504 8.17 -28.81 -11.76
C ALA A 504 7.23 -27.65 -12.19
N SER A 505 5.91 -27.89 -12.31
CA SER A 505 4.94 -26.82 -12.63
C SER A 505 4.78 -25.77 -11.52
N GLU A 506 5.32 -26.02 -10.32
CA GLU A 506 5.37 -25.05 -9.22
C GLU A 506 6.60 -24.15 -9.25
N ASP A 507 7.60 -24.37 -10.13
CA ASP A 507 8.82 -23.55 -10.14
C ASP A 507 8.57 -22.10 -10.54
N VAL A 508 7.67 -21.88 -11.50
CA VAL A 508 7.23 -20.51 -11.85
C VAL A 508 6.62 -19.81 -10.62
N LEU A 509 5.84 -20.55 -9.83
CA LEU A 509 5.24 -20.02 -8.58
C LEU A 509 6.30 -19.77 -7.50
N LEU A 510 7.36 -20.59 -7.44
CA LEU A 510 8.47 -20.40 -6.52
C LEU A 510 9.33 -19.19 -6.90
N VAL A 511 9.62 -19.01 -8.19
CA VAL A 511 10.34 -17.84 -8.68
C VAL A 511 9.57 -16.57 -8.39
N ASP A 512 8.27 -16.53 -8.70
CA ASP A 512 7.44 -15.36 -8.38
C ASP A 512 7.35 -15.11 -6.86
N ALA A 513 7.28 -16.18 -6.04
CA ALA A 513 7.30 -16.05 -4.58
C ALA A 513 8.63 -15.49 -4.04
N ILE A 514 9.78 -15.91 -4.60
CA ILE A 514 11.10 -15.37 -4.25
C ILE A 514 11.21 -13.91 -4.70
N MET A 515 10.86 -13.62 -5.95
CA MET A 515 10.93 -12.27 -6.53
C MET A 515 10.06 -11.26 -5.78
N SER A 516 8.86 -11.66 -5.34
CA SER A 516 7.98 -10.80 -4.55
C SER A 516 8.57 -10.37 -3.19
N LYS A 517 9.56 -11.10 -2.67
CA LYS A 517 10.18 -10.86 -1.35
C LYS A 517 11.62 -10.34 -1.44
N ALA A 518 12.27 -10.44 -2.60
CA ALA A 518 13.65 -10.05 -2.82
C ALA A 518 13.89 -8.53 -2.84
N ASN A 519 12.82 -7.70 -2.74
CA ASN A 519 12.89 -6.23 -2.77
C ASN A 519 13.69 -5.67 -3.95
N MET A 520 13.35 -6.13 -5.17
CA MET A 520 14.11 -5.81 -6.38
C MET A 520 14.17 -4.31 -6.71
N ALA A 521 13.14 -3.54 -6.36
CA ALA A 521 13.10 -2.10 -6.59
C ALA A 521 14.22 -1.36 -5.85
N ALA A 522 14.53 -1.76 -4.60
CA ALA A 522 15.63 -1.18 -3.85
C ALA A 522 16.99 -1.52 -4.50
N SER A 523 17.15 -2.77 -4.94
CA SER A 523 18.37 -3.23 -5.62
C SER A 523 18.58 -2.53 -6.96
N GLU A 524 17.51 -2.29 -7.73
CA GLU A 524 17.57 -1.50 -8.96
C GLU A 524 17.98 -0.05 -8.72
N ALA A 525 17.48 0.58 -7.66
CA ALA A 525 17.87 1.94 -7.29
C ALA A 525 19.36 2.04 -6.93
N VAL A 526 19.89 1.08 -6.16
CA VAL A 526 21.32 1.01 -5.82
C VAL A 526 22.15 0.73 -7.07
N PHE A 527 21.69 -0.17 -7.93
CA PHE A 527 22.35 -0.49 -9.19
C PHE A 527 22.48 0.76 -10.07
N LYS A 528 21.38 1.49 -10.27
CA LYS A 528 21.38 2.73 -11.06
C LYS A 528 22.35 3.78 -10.50
N ARG A 529 22.38 3.98 -9.18
CA ARG A 529 23.31 4.92 -8.52
C ARG A 529 24.78 4.57 -8.76
N ASN A 530 25.13 3.29 -8.82
CA ASN A 530 26.50 2.86 -9.13
C ASN A 530 26.93 3.29 -10.54
N TYR A 531 26.02 3.23 -11.53
CA TYR A 531 26.27 3.70 -12.89
C TYR A 531 26.37 5.22 -12.95
N GLU A 532 25.40 5.93 -12.36
CA GLU A 532 25.40 7.40 -12.30
C GLU A 532 26.70 7.93 -11.69
N ALA A 533 27.11 7.37 -10.55
CA ALA A 533 28.37 7.75 -9.90
C ALA A 533 29.59 7.44 -10.78
N HIS A 534 29.62 6.29 -11.48
CA HIS A 534 30.74 5.95 -12.35
C HIS A 534 30.84 6.87 -13.56
N TYR A 535 29.73 7.13 -14.25
CA TYR A 535 29.66 7.98 -15.43
C TYR A 535 30.10 9.42 -15.11
N LEU A 536 29.70 9.94 -13.95
CA LEU A 536 30.16 11.24 -13.48
C LEU A 536 31.67 11.26 -13.25
N THR A 537 32.22 10.26 -12.54
CA THR A 537 33.67 10.16 -12.33
C THR A 537 34.45 10.07 -13.64
N VAL A 538 33.95 9.32 -14.64
CA VAL A 538 34.58 9.22 -15.96
C VAL A 538 34.61 10.59 -16.64
N ALA A 539 33.51 11.35 -16.58
CA ALA A 539 33.43 12.67 -17.21
C ALA A 539 34.30 13.73 -16.53
N GLU A 540 34.43 13.67 -15.20
CA GLU A 540 35.33 14.52 -14.41
C GLU A 540 36.80 14.24 -14.76
N VAL A 541 37.20 12.96 -14.74
CA VAL A 541 38.59 12.54 -15.04
C VAL A 541 38.96 12.82 -16.50
N GLY A 542 37.99 12.79 -17.42
CA GLY A 542 38.17 13.16 -18.83
C GLY A 542 38.58 14.63 -19.06
N GLY A 543 38.48 15.50 -18.05
CA GLY A 543 38.99 16.87 -18.13
C GLY A 543 40.50 16.96 -18.40
N GLU A 544 41.30 15.98 -17.93
CA GLU A 544 42.73 15.90 -18.24
C GLU A 544 42.99 15.67 -19.73
N ALA A 545 42.18 14.83 -20.39
CA ALA A 545 42.29 14.63 -21.83
C ALA A 545 41.93 15.91 -22.58
N ALA A 546 40.87 16.61 -22.15
CA ALA A 546 40.42 17.87 -22.73
C ALA A 546 41.52 18.96 -22.77
N ASP A 547 42.38 19.02 -21.75
CA ASP A 547 43.52 19.94 -21.68
C ASP A 547 44.50 19.75 -22.85
N ALA A 548 44.70 18.50 -23.33
CA ALA A 548 45.58 18.20 -24.45
C ALA A 548 45.13 18.84 -25.78
N LEU A 549 43.86 19.27 -25.86
CA LEU A 549 43.27 19.99 -26.99
C LEU A 549 43.00 21.47 -26.69
N GLY A 550 43.42 21.97 -25.51
CA GLY A 550 43.15 23.33 -25.06
C GLY A 550 41.68 23.60 -24.72
N LEU A 551 40.91 22.55 -24.43
CA LEU A 551 39.51 22.64 -24.01
C LEU A 551 39.39 22.84 -22.51
N ALA A 552 38.25 23.37 -22.08
CA ALA A 552 37.94 23.57 -20.66
C ALA A 552 38.01 22.24 -19.89
N THR A 553 38.75 22.24 -18.77
CA THR A 553 39.03 21.06 -17.94
C THR A 553 37.94 20.81 -16.89
N ASP A 554 37.24 21.86 -16.47
CA ASP A 554 36.05 21.75 -15.63
C ASP A 554 34.93 21.00 -16.36
N LEU A 555 34.09 20.29 -15.61
CA LEU A 555 32.95 19.57 -16.18
C LEU A 555 31.73 20.51 -16.21
N PRO A 556 31.25 20.96 -17.38
CA PRO A 556 30.08 21.82 -17.43
C PRO A 556 28.81 21.08 -16.98
N ASP A 557 27.90 21.76 -16.28
CA ASP A 557 26.65 21.18 -15.78
C ASP A 557 25.81 20.50 -16.88
N VAL A 558 25.81 21.08 -18.09
CA VAL A 558 25.09 20.52 -19.25
C VAL A 558 25.67 19.18 -19.69
N VAL A 559 27.00 19.02 -19.61
CA VAL A 559 27.70 17.77 -19.92
C VAL A 559 27.47 16.76 -18.80
N ALA A 560 27.59 17.17 -17.54
CA ALA A 560 27.33 16.31 -16.39
C ALA A 560 25.91 15.71 -16.44
N ARG A 561 24.89 16.52 -16.75
CA ARG A 561 23.51 16.06 -16.90
C ARG A 561 23.34 15.10 -18.08
N ALA A 562 23.89 15.42 -19.24
CA ALA A 562 23.78 14.56 -20.43
C ALA A 562 24.46 13.19 -20.25
N VAL A 563 25.62 13.17 -19.57
CA VAL A 563 26.35 11.94 -19.26
C VAL A 563 25.59 11.10 -18.22
N LEU A 564 25.04 11.72 -17.16
CA LEU A 564 24.21 11.04 -16.17
C LEU A 564 22.90 10.49 -16.77
N GLU A 565 22.29 11.22 -17.71
CA GLU A 565 21.11 10.76 -18.43
C GLU A 565 21.38 9.53 -19.30
N THR A 566 22.64 9.29 -19.70
CA THR A 566 23.02 8.16 -20.54
C THR A 566 23.39 6.93 -19.71
N GLY A 567 23.88 7.15 -18.48
CA GLY A 567 24.31 6.12 -17.53
C GLY A 567 23.29 5.00 -17.32
N GLY A 568 23.69 3.78 -17.69
CA GLY A 568 22.91 2.56 -17.48
C GLY A 568 21.81 2.30 -18.51
N LYS A 569 21.35 3.26 -19.32
CA LYS A 569 20.15 3.13 -20.19
C LYS A 569 20.28 2.18 -21.39
N ARG A 570 21.41 1.48 -21.53
CA ARG A 570 21.61 0.49 -22.59
C ARG A 570 20.59 -0.65 -22.46
N VAL A 571 19.96 -0.98 -23.60
CA VAL A 571 18.85 -1.94 -23.69
C VAL A 571 19.29 -3.28 -23.12
N GLY A 572 18.53 -3.79 -22.15
CA GLY A 572 18.80 -5.06 -21.50
C GLY A 572 19.83 -5.00 -20.38
N LEU A 573 20.51 -3.89 -20.06
CA LEU A 573 21.40 -3.77 -18.89
C LEU A 573 20.66 -3.37 -17.60
N ILE A 574 19.63 -2.51 -17.67
CA ILE A 574 18.83 -2.08 -16.51
C ILE A 574 17.79 -3.11 -16.07
N ASP A 575 17.41 -4.08 -16.90
CA ASP A 575 16.44 -5.11 -16.52
C ASP A 575 17.05 -6.12 -15.52
N LEU A 576 17.36 -5.63 -14.33
CA LEU A 576 17.91 -6.41 -13.23
C LEU A 576 16.88 -7.42 -12.77
N THR A 577 15.62 -6.99 -12.60
CA THR A 577 14.51 -7.86 -12.21
C THR A 577 14.31 -9.02 -13.18
N GLY A 578 14.21 -8.77 -14.48
CA GLY A 578 14.05 -9.82 -15.48
C GLY A 578 15.25 -10.76 -15.56
N LYS A 579 16.47 -10.24 -15.40
CA LYS A 579 17.69 -11.06 -15.33
C LYS A 579 17.75 -11.95 -14.10
N VAL A 580 17.40 -11.43 -12.92
CA VAL A 580 17.35 -12.22 -11.68
C VAL A 580 16.28 -13.31 -11.80
N LYS A 581 15.10 -12.97 -12.34
CA LYS A 581 14.04 -13.95 -12.62
C LYS A 581 14.55 -15.09 -13.50
N LYS A 582 15.21 -14.76 -14.63
CA LYS A 582 15.79 -15.76 -15.54
C LYS A 582 16.88 -16.60 -14.88
N SER A 583 17.75 -16.01 -14.06
CA SER A 583 18.77 -16.75 -13.30
C SER A 583 18.17 -17.69 -12.27
N LEU A 584 17.07 -17.28 -11.60
CA LEU A 584 16.32 -18.14 -10.69
C LEU A 584 15.66 -19.31 -11.43
N ASP A 585 15.02 -19.06 -12.56
CA ASP A 585 14.41 -20.09 -13.40
C ASP A 585 15.45 -21.14 -13.81
N VAL A 586 16.63 -20.72 -14.28
CA VAL A 586 17.74 -21.61 -14.63
C VAL A 586 18.25 -22.37 -13.41
N ALA A 587 18.48 -21.70 -12.28
CA ALA A 587 18.99 -22.33 -11.06
C ALA A 587 18.05 -23.43 -10.54
N LEU A 588 16.75 -23.17 -10.49
CA LEU A 588 15.76 -24.16 -10.03
C LEU A 588 15.59 -25.31 -11.02
N THR A 589 15.54 -25.01 -12.32
CA THR A 589 15.37 -26.02 -13.38
C THR A 589 16.56 -26.98 -13.41
N GLU A 590 17.79 -26.46 -13.45
CA GLU A 590 19.00 -27.28 -13.49
C GLU A 590 19.23 -28.04 -12.18
N GLY A 591 19.02 -27.38 -11.03
CA GLY A 591 19.20 -28.03 -9.73
C GLY A 591 18.24 -29.19 -9.52
N ARG A 592 16.98 -29.07 -9.97
CA ARG A 592 16.03 -30.19 -9.98
C ARG A 592 16.43 -31.30 -10.92
N ALA A 593 16.88 -30.97 -12.14
CA ALA A 593 17.38 -31.97 -13.09
C ALA A 593 18.57 -32.76 -12.52
N ALA A 594 19.39 -32.11 -11.67
CA ALA A 594 20.49 -32.73 -10.94
C ALA A 594 20.08 -33.44 -9.63
N GLY A 595 18.80 -33.39 -9.23
CA GLY A 595 18.29 -34.01 -8.00
C GLY A 595 18.73 -33.31 -6.71
N GLU A 596 19.01 -32.00 -6.77
CA GLU A 596 19.55 -31.22 -5.66
C GLU A 596 18.54 -30.99 -4.52
N GLY A 597 19.04 -31.06 -3.28
CA GLY A 597 18.31 -30.69 -2.07
C GLY A 597 18.04 -29.19 -1.94
N ALA A 598 17.15 -28.76 -1.04
CA ALA A 598 16.86 -27.34 -0.79
C ALA A 598 18.12 -26.51 -0.50
N ASP A 599 19.03 -27.02 0.32
CA ASP A 599 20.31 -26.34 0.63
C ASP A 599 21.23 -26.19 -0.59
N ALA A 600 21.24 -27.19 -1.48
CA ALA A 600 22.03 -27.15 -2.70
C ALA A 600 21.44 -26.16 -3.72
N LEU A 601 20.10 -26.08 -3.82
CA LEU A 601 19.42 -25.07 -4.62
C LEU A 601 19.68 -23.65 -4.11
N VAL A 602 19.70 -23.43 -2.80
CA VAL A 602 20.05 -22.12 -2.21
C VAL A 602 21.48 -21.72 -2.58
N ARG A 603 22.44 -22.65 -2.53
CA ARG A 603 23.83 -22.38 -2.97
C ARG A 603 23.90 -22.06 -4.46
N ARG A 604 23.17 -22.80 -5.30
CA ARG A 604 23.09 -22.54 -6.74
C ARG A 604 22.51 -21.18 -7.05
N ILE A 605 21.49 -20.74 -6.32
CA ILE A 605 20.93 -19.38 -6.43
C ILE A 605 21.98 -18.33 -6.02
N ARG A 606 22.64 -18.55 -4.88
CA ARG A 606 23.68 -17.66 -4.34
C ARG A 606 24.84 -17.45 -5.32
N GLU A 607 25.19 -18.45 -6.12
CA GLU A 607 26.26 -18.36 -7.12
C GLU A 607 25.74 -17.90 -8.51
N GLY A 608 24.56 -18.38 -8.92
CA GLY A 608 24.00 -18.17 -10.25
C GLY A 608 23.37 -16.79 -10.46
N VAL A 609 22.74 -16.21 -9.43
CA VAL A 609 22.16 -14.86 -9.52
C VAL A 609 23.22 -13.78 -9.71
N PRO A 610 24.32 -13.75 -8.93
CA PRO A 610 25.43 -12.82 -9.19
C PRO A 610 26.07 -13.02 -10.56
N ALA A 611 26.27 -14.29 -10.97
CA ALA A 611 26.92 -14.62 -12.23
C ALA A 611 26.09 -14.25 -13.47
N GLY A 612 24.76 -14.38 -13.40
CA GLY A 612 23.88 -14.14 -14.53
C GLY A 612 24.19 -15.10 -15.69
N PRO A 613 24.38 -14.60 -16.93
CA PRO A 613 24.75 -15.43 -18.07
C PRO A 613 26.25 -15.81 -18.11
N TRP A 614 27.05 -15.32 -17.17
CA TRP A 614 28.50 -15.52 -17.16
C TRP A 614 28.93 -16.64 -16.20
N LYS A 615 30.20 -17.03 -16.26
CA LYS A 615 30.76 -18.07 -15.41
C LYS A 615 30.74 -17.72 -13.91
N ASN A 616 30.91 -16.45 -13.56
CA ASN A 616 30.88 -15.95 -12.18
C ASN A 616 30.64 -14.42 -12.15
N SER A 617 30.36 -13.89 -10.96
CA SER A 617 30.10 -12.45 -10.74
C SER A 617 31.28 -11.56 -11.12
N THR A 618 32.52 -12.02 -10.93
CA THR A 618 33.73 -11.29 -11.34
C THR A 618 33.77 -11.08 -12.84
N THR A 619 33.57 -12.13 -13.65
CA THR A 619 33.53 -12.02 -15.10
C THR A 619 32.41 -11.08 -15.57
N ARG A 620 31.21 -11.22 -15.00
CA ARG A 620 30.10 -10.31 -15.29
C ARG A 620 30.45 -8.85 -15.01
N SER A 621 30.97 -8.60 -13.80
CA SER A 621 31.30 -7.25 -13.32
C SER A 621 32.39 -6.62 -14.18
N ARG A 622 33.41 -7.39 -14.55
CA ARG A 622 34.52 -6.93 -15.40
C ARG A 622 34.06 -6.59 -16.82
N VAL A 623 33.23 -7.45 -17.43
CA VAL A 623 32.72 -7.20 -18.78
C VAL A 623 31.90 -5.92 -18.79
N ILE A 624 30.96 -5.77 -17.85
CA ILE A 624 30.14 -4.57 -17.72
C ILE A 624 31.01 -3.34 -17.45
N ALA A 625 31.95 -3.42 -16.51
CA ALA A 625 32.80 -2.29 -16.17
C ALA A 625 33.60 -1.78 -17.39
N ARG A 626 34.15 -2.70 -18.20
CA ARG A 626 34.89 -2.36 -19.42
C ARG A 626 34.01 -1.67 -20.46
N THR A 627 32.86 -2.26 -20.78
CA THR A 627 31.98 -1.73 -21.84
C THR A 627 31.38 -0.39 -21.45
N GLU A 628 30.97 -0.24 -20.19
CA GLU A 628 30.37 0.98 -19.68
C GLU A 628 31.40 2.10 -19.47
N THR A 629 32.63 1.79 -19.07
CA THR A 629 33.69 2.81 -18.97
C THR A 629 34.00 3.38 -20.35
N ALA A 630 34.19 2.53 -21.36
CA ALA A 630 34.45 2.97 -22.73
C ALA A 630 33.30 3.82 -23.28
N PHE A 631 32.06 3.38 -23.07
CA PHE A 631 30.89 4.14 -23.51
C PHE A 631 30.72 5.47 -22.76
N ALA A 632 31.02 5.51 -21.47
CA ALA A 632 31.02 6.75 -20.69
C ALA A 632 32.10 7.73 -21.17
N GLN A 633 33.30 7.25 -21.53
CA GLN A 633 34.37 8.07 -22.11
C GLN A 633 33.97 8.66 -23.47
N ASN A 634 33.35 7.84 -24.33
CA ASN A 634 32.86 8.29 -25.64
C ASN A 634 31.73 9.31 -25.50
N THR A 635 30.75 9.04 -24.63
CA THR A 635 29.64 9.95 -24.35
C THR A 635 30.15 11.27 -23.77
N SER A 636 31.06 11.22 -22.79
CA SER A 636 31.68 12.40 -22.21
C SER A 636 32.44 13.22 -23.26
N THR A 637 33.15 12.57 -24.17
CA THR A 637 33.89 13.24 -25.25
C THR A 637 32.93 13.95 -26.23
N ILE A 638 31.84 13.29 -26.62
CA ILE A 638 30.85 13.86 -27.54
C ILE A 638 30.13 15.03 -26.90
N GLU A 639 29.66 14.90 -25.66
CA GLU A 639 28.91 15.95 -24.97
C GLU A 639 29.81 17.14 -24.61
N ARG A 640 31.09 16.90 -24.26
CA ARG A 640 32.08 17.97 -24.06
C ARG A 640 32.39 18.71 -25.36
N SER A 641 32.56 17.98 -26.47
CA SER A 641 32.73 18.58 -27.81
C SER A 641 31.55 19.49 -28.16
N LYS A 642 30.33 19.00 -27.95
CA LYS A 642 29.10 19.75 -28.20
C LYS A 642 29.01 21.01 -27.34
N ALA A 643 29.34 20.92 -26.06
CA ALA A 643 29.36 22.08 -25.15
C ALA A 643 30.42 23.12 -25.54
N ALA A 644 31.54 22.69 -26.13
CA ALA A 644 32.59 23.55 -26.65
C ALA A 644 32.29 24.10 -28.07
N GLY A 645 31.15 23.78 -28.67
CA GLY A 645 30.78 24.23 -30.02
C GLY A 645 31.53 23.50 -31.15
N ILE A 646 32.11 22.33 -30.88
CA ILE A 646 32.80 21.50 -31.87
C ILE A 646 31.78 20.59 -32.56
N GLU A 647 31.84 20.47 -33.88
CA GLU A 647 30.84 19.71 -34.66
C GLU A 647 31.34 18.33 -35.14
N LYS A 648 32.66 18.12 -35.14
CA LYS A 648 33.31 16.93 -35.72
C LYS A 648 34.28 16.26 -34.76
N ALA A 649 34.41 14.95 -34.90
CA ALA A 649 35.36 14.14 -34.17
C ALA A 649 36.13 13.22 -35.12
N LEU A 650 37.37 12.91 -34.74
CA LEU A 650 38.21 11.91 -35.37
C LEU A 650 37.98 10.57 -34.69
N VAL A 651 37.73 9.52 -35.47
CA VAL A 651 37.52 8.15 -34.98
C VAL A 651 38.86 7.45 -34.78
N PHE A 652 39.02 6.76 -33.65
CA PHE A 652 40.13 5.86 -33.38
C PHE A 652 39.56 4.48 -33.08
N ASP A 653 39.75 3.53 -33.99
CA ASP A 653 39.07 2.23 -33.93
C ASP A 653 40.04 1.04 -34.04
N ASN A 654 41.28 1.26 -34.49
CA ASN A 654 42.30 0.21 -34.65
C ASN A 654 43.54 0.46 -33.77
N LEU A 655 43.34 1.00 -32.56
CA LEU A 655 44.43 1.38 -31.64
C LEU A 655 45.32 0.20 -31.20
N LEU A 656 44.80 -1.03 -31.24
CA LEU A 656 45.53 -2.23 -30.79
C LEU A 656 46.07 -3.08 -31.95
N GLY A 657 45.72 -2.79 -33.21
CA GLY A 657 46.25 -3.49 -34.39
C GLY A 657 45.74 -4.93 -34.56
N PHE A 658 44.62 -5.29 -33.94
CA PHE A 658 44.06 -6.65 -33.94
C PHE A 658 42.73 -6.78 -34.69
N ASP A 659 42.25 -5.71 -35.32
CA ASP A 659 40.90 -5.63 -35.86
C ASP A 659 40.84 -5.93 -37.37
N ASP A 660 39.63 -6.07 -37.91
CA ASP A 660 39.37 -6.41 -39.32
C ASP A 660 39.49 -5.20 -40.27
N ASP A 661 39.19 -5.44 -41.55
CA ASP A 661 39.33 -4.46 -42.63
C ASP A 661 38.47 -3.20 -42.38
N VAL A 662 37.26 -3.34 -41.81
CA VAL A 662 36.33 -2.20 -41.61
C VAL A 662 36.78 -1.34 -40.44
N CYS A 663 37.24 -1.93 -39.34
CA CYS A 663 37.78 -1.17 -38.20
C CYS A 663 39.09 -0.46 -38.56
N THR A 664 39.89 -1.07 -39.45
CA THR A 664 41.09 -0.42 -40.01
C THR A 664 40.73 0.76 -40.90
N GLU A 665 39.66 0.65 -41.70
CA GLU A 665 39.17 1.72 -42.56
C GLU A 665 38.54 2.89 -41.77
N LEU A 666 37.98 2.63 -40.58
CA LEU A 666 37.41 3.64 -39.69
C LEU A 666 38.47 4.46 -38.93
N ASP A 667 39.69 3.95 -38.77
CA ASP A 667 40.74 4.65 -38.03
C ASP A 667 41.20 5.93 -38.76
N GLY A 668 41.09 7.08 -38.09
CA GLY A 668 41.39 8.39 -38.68
C GLY A 668 40.27 8.98 -39.54
N VAL A 669 39.09 8.37 -39.58
CA VAL A 669 37.91 8.91 -40.27
C VAL A 669 37.32 10.10 -39.51
N VAL A 670 36.91 11.13 -40.24
CA VAL A 670 36.19 12.28 -39.69
C VAL A 670 34.69 12.03 -39.71
N VAL A 671 34.04 12.15 -38.56
CA VAL A 671 32.60 11.99 -38.39
C VAL A 671 31.99 13.22 -37.71
N THR A 672 30.71 13.46 -37.96
CA THR A 672 29.92 14.43 -37.18
C THR A 672 29.71 13.90 -35.76
N LEU A 673 29.42 14.77 -34.79
CA LEU A 673 29.08 14.32 -33.44
C LEU A 673 27.83 13.41 -33.37
N ALA A 674 26.90 13.56 -34.32
CA ALA A 674 25.74 12.69 -34.43
C ALA A 674 26.14 11.27 -34.86
N GLU A 675 26.99 11.15 -35.87
CA GLU A 675 27.55 9.87 -36.32
C GLU A 675 28.45 9.24 -35.25
N ALA A 676 29.27 10.04 -34.55
CA ALA A 676 30.07 9.55 -33.42
C ALA A 676 29.20 8.94 -32.31
N ARG A 677 28.03 9.54 -32.04
CA ARG A 677 27.07 9.03 -31.05
C ARG A 677 26.43 7.71 -31.50
N GLU A 678 26.12 7.57 -32.78
CA GLU A 678 25.61 6.33 -33.38
C GLU A 678 26.68 5.23 -33.30
N LEU A 679 27.92 5.51 -33.72
CA LEU A 679 29.05 4.58 -33.64
C LEU A 679 29.43 4.20 -32.20
N ALA A 680 29.25 5.11 -31.23
CA ALA A 680 29.45 4.81 -29.81
C ALA A 680 28.37 3.86 -29.25
N ALA A 681 27.15 3.92 -29.80
CA ALA A 681 26.04 3.06 -29.40
C ALA A 681 26.17 1.62 -29.94
N ASP A 682 26.79 1.45 -31.11
CA ASP A 682 26.91 0.16 -31.83
C ASP A 682 27.88 -0.85 -31.18
N GLU A 683 28.58 -0.48 -30.09
CA GLU A 683 29.50 -1.34 -29.31
C GLU A 683 30.58 -2.05 -30.14
N HIS A 684 31.78 -1.46 -30.22
CA HIS A 684 32.94 -2.16 -30.79
C HIS A 684 33.38 -3.34 -29.89
N PRO A 685 33.70 -4.51 -30.47
CA PRO A 685 34.32 -5.62 -29.74
C PRO A 685 35.50 -5.15 -28.87
N ASN A 686 35.54 -5.57 -27.62
CA ASN A 686 36.56 -5.18 -26.61
C ASN A 686 36.58 -3.72 -26.13
N GLY A 687 35.70 -2.84 -26.63
CA GLY A 687 35.56 -1.45 -26.17
C GLY A 687 36.76 -0.56 -26.55
N THR A 688 37.33 -0.78 -27.73
CA THR A 688 38.53 -0.08 -28.23
C THR A 688 38.23 1.22 -28.97
N ARG A 689 37.01 1.39 -29.49
CA ARG A 689 36.59 2.61 -30.19
C ARG A 689 36.64 3.83 -29.28
N SER A 690 37.36 4.86 -29.72
CA SER A 690 37.48 6.15 -29.06
C SER A 690 37.29 7.29 -30.07
N PHE A 691 36.98 8.48 -29.57
CA PHE A 691 36.83 9.67 -30.39
C PHE A 691 37.73 10.79 -29.87
N SER A 692 38.20 11.65 -30.77
CA SER A 692 38.93 12.87 -30.42
C SER A 692 38.25 14.09 -31.05
N PRO A 693 37.94 15.15 -30.29
CA PRO A 693 37.39 16.39 -30.85
C PRO A 693 38.34 17.03 -31.88
N ILE A 694 37.82 17.45 -33.03
CA ILE A 694 38.61 18.20 -34.02
C ILE A 694 38.48 19.69 -33.72
N VAL A 695 39.53 20.28 -33.14
CA VAL A 695 39.59 21.72 -32.84
C VAL A 695 40.23 22.44 -34.02
N GLU A 696 39.52 23.40 -34.62
CA GLU A 696 40.11 24.24 -35.67
C GLU A 696 41.24 25.09 -35.07
N GLN A 697 42.47 24.92 -35.57
CA GLN A 697 43.57 25.79 -35.20
C GLN A 697 43.31 27.18 -35.79
N THR A 698 42.91 28.14 -34.97
CA THR A 698 43.05 29.56 -35.33
C THR A 698 44.53 29.83 -35.61
N VAL A 699 44.85 30.10 -36.87
CA VAL A 699 46.17 30.51 -37.36
C VAL A 699 46.61 31.83 -36.75
#